data_AF-A0A2A5HLP5-F1
#
_entry.id   AF-A0A2A5HLP5-F1
#
_cell.length_a   1.000
_cell.length_b   1.000
_cell.length_c   1.000
_cell.angle_alpha   90.00
_cell.angle_beta   90.00
_cell.angle_gamma   90.00
#
_symmetry.space_group_name_H-M   'P 1'
#
loop_
_entity.id
_entity.type
_entity.pdbx_description
1 polymer ?
#
loop_
_entity_poly.entity_id
_entity_poly.type
_entity_poly.pdbx_seq_one_letter_code
_entity_poly.pdbx_strand_id
1 'polypeptide(L)'
;MVFKTGWSQDVSNYREKEMVLDRDTIQFDSLSLIPQSEIISIEGTSVENNFYEIDYTKAVFILKTEGAHLKNKKIKMGYRVFPLSFSEPYFHKEKKFVEEGGETVKNPFLYEYTVATEDIFYLNGLDKSGSISRGVAFGNSQDLSVNSNMNLQLSGKITDEISILASISDDNIPIQAEGNTQQLQDFDQVYIQLFSDEWKLTAGDFYLKRPDTYFMNFNKKVQGGSFNITVPTSKKENASTITPTVSAAVSRGKFARNRILGIEGNQGPYRLKGADNETFIIILSGTEQVFIDGMLMKRGNEFDYVIDYNTGELTFTSNRLITKDSRIVVEFQYSDRNYARSLIHFGNEFKSKKLKLNFNFYTEQDSKDQPLLQDLTDENKRFLSEIGDSIQDAVIPNINLVEFDENKVLYKMIDSLGYDSVFVYSTNPDSAIYQLGFSYVGENNGNYKQIQSSANGKVYEWQIPVGGMPQGNYEPVILLVTPKQNQMATLGGEYVFSKNAKIMWEGAISKNDINTFSDKDSGDDIGYAFKFNSENIVDLNKEKEESWKLNVGTNYEYVQEYFTPIERFRLVEFERDWNISNAIVNTDQHIVGGTVGLNKTDKGNVTYAFNYMNTLDLIEGAKNALAINYKKNGFQLVSSASFLQTKGINNSEFLRHKAILTKQLGWVVLGVGEETEQNKLFLNKSDSLTASSFEFVILQAFIHNADTTKNKFMLSYKQRDDNVPVANDFLKATRAEDIELSMSLLKMKNHKLRSTFTYRKLHIVSNTLTTIKPEETVLARVEYNGNFLKNLISTNTYYEIGSGLEVKKEFLFVEVQPGQGTHTFIGDLNNNGAKDLNEFEIAIFRDQANYIKIFTPTNEFVKTYTNQFNQSLFLQPEAIWGGEKGVKKLVSRFSNRANFRTSRKVSNKDDYFNPFIADVDDSSLVTINMGVLNTFYFNRTNTKFGADYIYQNNKDKSLLTNGVESRNQFSHTVKTRWNITRVYTLVMLASQANKSNFSEFFTNRNYNLFIQEIEPTFSIQPSVKVRVSFLFNFKEKTNEAVYGGEKSISKKGGLELRFNMASKGSLRANFNYIENTFSATDNVSLAFEMLEGLQNGANSTWELSYQQNLSKYMQLNLSYNGRKSENTNFIHTGGVQVRAFF
;
A
#
# COMPACT_ATOMS: atom_id res chain seq x y z
N MET A 1 -42.11 37.52 -44.20
CA MET A 1 -42.96 38.10 -45.26
C MET A 1 -44.35 38.34 -44.68
N VAL A 2 -44.65 39.57 -44.22
CA VAL A 2 -46.00 40.18 -44.14
C VAL A 2 -45.75 41.69 -44.11
N PHE A 3 -46.08 42.39 -45.20
CA PHE A 3 -46.15 43.85 -45.22
C PHE A 3 -47.49 44.28 -44.58
N LYS A 4 -47.46 45.25 -43.67
CA LYS A 4 -48.65 46.03 -43.31
C LYS A 4 -48.35 47.52 -43.42
N THR A 5 -48.80 48.05 -44.56
CA THR A 5 -49.32 49.40 -44.85
C THR A 5 -49.28 50.43 -43.73
N GLY A 6 -48.52 51.50 -43.94
CA GLY A 6 -48.64 52.75 -43.21
C GLY A 6 -49.88 53.53 -43.64
N TRP A 7 -50.61 54.07 -42.66
CA TRP A 7 -51.63 55.08 -42.86
C TRP A 7 -51.00 56.44 -42.50
N SER A 8 -51.02 57.37 -43.45
CA SER A 8 -50.64 58.78 -43.24
C SER A 8 -51.62 59.41 -42.25
N GLN A 9 -51.13 59.86 -41.08
CA GLN A 9 -51.92 60.69 -40.17
C GLN A 9 -51.82 62.16 -40.61
N ASP A 10 -52.98 62.80 -40.72
CA ASP A 10 -53.13 64.25 -40.83
C ASP A 10 -52.30 65.00 -39.78
N VAL A 11 -51.64 66.07 -40.22
CA VAL A 11 -50.63 66.86 -39.48
C VAL A 11 -51.29 67.84 -38.48
N SER A 12 -52.59 67.69 -38.18
CA SER A 12 -53.27 68.55 -37.22
C SER A 12 -53.11 68.01 -35.81
N ASN A 13 -52.53 68.83 -34.92
CA ASN A 13 -52.45 68.52 -33.50
C ASN A 13 -53.73 68.86 -32.72
N TYR A 14 -54.78 69.36 -33.38
CA TYR A 14 -56.09 69.61 -32.77
C TYR A 14 -56.99 68.38 -32.89
N ARG A 15 -57.60 67.99 -31.77
CA ARG A 15 -58.52 66.86 -31.64
C ARG A 15 -59.80 67.29 -30.94
N GLU A 16 -60.89 66.64 -31.27
CA GLU A 16 -62.18 66.85 -30.62
C GLU A 16 -62.74 65.51 -30.17
N LYS A 17 -63.24 65.44 -28.93
CA LYS A 17 -63.77 64.21 -28.34
C LYS A 17 -65.04 64.50 -27.55
N GLU A 18 -66.04 63.64 -27.73
CA GLU A 18 -67.24 63.61 -26.91
C GLU A 18 -67.15 62.47 -25.91
N MET A 19 -67.44 62.76 -24.64
CA MET A 19 -67.43 61.76 -23.58
C MET A 19 -68.49 62.03 -22.51
N VAL A 20 -68.95 60.99 -21.83
CA VAL A 20 -69.85 61.09 -20.69
C VAL A 20 -69.02 61.12 -19.41
N LEU A 21 -69.30 62.05 -18.50
CA LEU A 21 -68.63 62.14 -17.19
C LEU A 21 -69.19 61.10 -16.20
N ASP A 22 -68.99 59.81 -16.47
CA ASP A 22 -69.51 58.69 -15.67
C ASP A 22 -68.76 58.48 -14.33
N ARG A 23 -67.50 58.91 -14.28
CA ARG A 23 -66.59 58.77 -13.15
C ARG A 23 -65.80 60.07 -12.94
N ASP A 24 -65.15 60.14 -11.80
CA ASP A 24 -64.52 61.36 -11.30
C ASP A 24 -63.20 61.67 -12.03
N THR A 25 -62.63 60.70 -12.75
CA THR A 25 -61.36 60.81 -13.48
C THR A 25 -61.43 60.03 -14.80
N ILE A 26 -61.34 60.72 -15.94
CA ILE A 26 -61.53 60.14 -17.27
C ILE A 26 -60.35 60.48 -18.17
N GLN A 27 -59.71 59.45 -18.72
CA GLN A 27 -58.68 59.63 -19.75
C GLN A 27 -59.33 59.87 -21.10
N PHE A 28 -58.97 60.98 -21.75
CA PHE A 28 -59.59 61.40 -23.00
C PHE A 28 -58.63 61.40 -24.19
N ASP A 29 -57.31 61.34 -23.99
CA ASP A 29 -56.35 61.07 -25.08
C ASP A 29 -55.23 60.13 -24.61
N SER A 30 -54.50 59.53 -25.56
CA SER A 30 -53.30 58.76 -25.31
C SER A 30 -52.02 59.61 -25.37
N LEU A 31 -52.07 60.78 -26.01
CA LEU A 31 -50.97 61.73 -26.12
C LEU A 31 -51.12 62.88 -25.12
N SER A 32 -50.01 63.42 -24.62
CA SER A 32 -50.05 64.56 -23.68
C SER A 32 -50.64 65.80 -24.34
N LEU A 33 -51.41 66.57 -23.58
CA LEU A 33 -52.03 67.80 -24.04
C LEU A 33 -51.08 69.00 -23.95
N ILE A 34 -51.28 69.94 -24.86
CA ILE A 34 -50.76 71.30 -24.71
C ILE A 34 -51.59 71.99 -23.61
N PRO A 35 -50.98 72.43 -22.49
CA PRO A 35 -51.72 73.05 -21.40
C PRO A 35 -52.55 74.25 -21.86
N GLN A 36 -53.77 74.39 -21.35
CA GLN A 36 -54.72 75.48 -21.65
C GLN A 36 -55.18 75.55 -23.12
N SER A 37 -55.02 74.48 -23.89
CA SER A 37 -55.51 74.41 -25.28
C SER A 37 -56.95 73.86 -25.39
N GLU A 38 -57.48 73.38 -24.28
CA GLU A 38 -58.79 72.79 -24.17
C GLU A 38 -59.93 73.83 -24.21
N ILE A 39 -61.01 73.43 -24.87
CA ILE A 39 -62.31 74.11 -24.86
C ILE A 39 -63.33 73.03 -24.55
N ILE A 40 -63.97 73.13 -23.40
CA ILE A 40 -64.95 72.15 -22.93
C ILE A 40 -66.34 72.78 -22.98
N SER A 41 -67.28 72.09 -23.61
CA SER A 41 -68.67 72.52 -23.70
C SER A 41 -69.65 71.40 -23.38
N ILE A 42 -70.81 71.77 -22.85
CA ILE A 42 -71.96 70.89 -22.60
C ILE A 42 -73.15 71.50 -23.30
N GLU A 43 -73.77 70.77 -24.23
CA GLU A 43 -74.94 71.23 -24.99
C GLU A 43 -74.73 72.64 -25.62
N GLY A 44 -73.49 72.95 -26.04
CA GLY A 44 -73.13 74.23 -26.66
C GLY A 44 -72.73 75.36 -25.71
N THR A 45 -72.73 75.15 -24.39
CA THR A 45 -72.29 76.15 -23.38
C THR A 45 -70.92 75.79 -22.80
N SER A 46 -70.00 76.75 -22.69
CA SER A 46 -68.62 76.53 -22.18
C SER A 46 -68.61 76.20 -20.68
N VAL A 47 -67.78 75.24 -20.27
CA VAL A 47 -67.60 74.85 -18.86
C VAL A 47 -66.48 75.67 -18.23
N GLU A 48 -66.73 76.27 -17.05
CA GLU A 48 -65.73 77.05 -16.33
C GLU A 48 -64.64 76.16 -15.70
N ASN A 49 -63.39 76.63 -15.72
CA ASN A 49 -62.20 75.90 -15.24
C ASN A 49 -62.20 75.59 -13.74
N ASN A 50 -63.11 76.17 -12.95
CA ASN A 50 -63.21 75.88 -11.52
C ASN A 50 -63.85 74.51 -11.22
N PHE A 51 -64.57 73.93 -12.18
CA PHE A 51 -65.29 72.66 -11.99
C PHE A 51 -64.45 71.41 -12.29
N TYR A 52 -63.28 71.57 -12.90
CA TYR A 52 -62.44 70.46 -13.33
C TYR A 52 -60.95 70.76 -13.19
N GLU A 53 -60.14 69.74 -13.34
CA GLU A 53 -58.70 69.79 -13.47
C GLU A 53 -58.27 68.87 -14.60
N ILE A 54 -57.26 69.24 -15.37
CA ILE A 54 -56.68 68.37 -16.40
C ILE A 54 -55.24 68.05 -16.03
N ASP A 55 -54.93 66.76 -15.92
CA ASP A 55 -53.55 66.29 -15.96
C ASP A 55 -53.11 66.27 -17.44
N TYR A 56 -52.48 67.36 -17.88
CA TYR A 56 -52.04 67.54 -19.26
C TYR A 56 -51.03 66.49 -19.70
N THR A 57 -50.19 66.01 -18.78
CA THR A 57 -49.19 64.97 -19.04
C THR A 57 -49.83 63.61 -19.34
N LYS A 58 -50.92 63.25 -18.66
CA LYS A 58 -51.64 61.98 -18.87
C LYS A 58 -52.86 62.07 -19.78
N ALA A 59 -53.25 63.28 -20.17
CA ALA A 59 -54.50 63.56 -20.87
C ALA A 59 -55.73 63.04 -20.14
N VAL A 60 -55.80 63.35 -18.83
CA VAL A 60 -56.85 62.91 -17.93
C VAL A 60 -57.62 64.12 -17.41
N PHE A 61 -58.94 64.07 -17.54
CA PHE A 61 -59.88 65.03 -16.99
C PHE A 61 -60.32 64.55 -15.61
N ILE A 62 -60.17 65.39 -14.60
CA ILE A 62 -60.53 65.13 -13.21
C ILE A 62 -61.65 66.09 -12.84
N LEU A 63 -62.81 65.55 -12.48
CA LEU A 63 -63.94 66.35 -12.04
C LEU A 63 -63.73 66.76 -10.58
N LYS A 64 -63.72 68.06 -10.29
CA LYS A 64 -63.64 68.56 -8.91
C LYS A 64 -64.98 68.42 -8.21
N THR A 65 -64.96 68.44 -6.87
CA THR A 65 -66.16 68.29 -6.05
C THR A 65 -67.20 69.38 -6.35
N GLU A 66 -66.78 70.60 -6.66
CA GLU A 66 -67.65 71.71 -7.08
C GLU A 66 -68.35 71.45 -8.42
N GLY A 67 -67.77 70.61 -9.27
CA GLY A 67 -68.30 70.17 -10.56
C GLY A 67 -69.21 68.94 -10.51
N ALA A 68 -69.53 68.41 -9.32
CA ALA A 68 -70.27 67.14 -9.19
C ALA A 68 -71.64 67.10 -9.91
N HIS A 69 -72.28 68.25 -10.09
CA HIS A 69 -73.53 68.40 -10.86
C HIS A 69 -73.37 68.13 -12.37
N LEU A 70 -72.13 68.04 -12.87
CA LEU A 70 -71.80 67.68 -14.25
C LEU A 70 -71.66 66.16 -14.46
N LYS A 71 -71.71 65.36 -13.39
CA LYS A 71 -71.64 63.89 -13.46
C LYS A 71 -72.79 63.33 -14.30
N ASN A 72 -72.49 62.35 -15.14
CA ASN A 72 -73.35 61.72 -16.15
C ASN A 72 -73.82 62.62 -17.31
N LYS A 73 -73.31 63.86 -17.44
CA LYS A 73 -73.54 64.69 -18.64
C LYS A 73 -72.56 64.32 -19.76
N LYS A 74 -73.00 64.52 -21.01
CA LYS A 74 -72.12 64.47 -22.19
C LYS A 74 -71.40 65.79 -22.34
N ILE A 75 -70.07 65.73 -22.41
CA ILE A 75 -69.22 66.88 -22.67
C ILE A 75 -68.54 66.72 -24.02
N LYS A 76 -68.38 67.82 -24.74
CA LYS A 76 -67.60 67.93 -25.98
C LYS A 76 -66.36 68.77 -25.69
N MET A 77 -65.20 68.19 -25.95
CA MET A 77 -63.90 68.78 -25.63
C MET A 77 -63.03 68.87 -26.88
N GLY A 78 -62.69 70.09 -27.28
CA GLY A 78 -61.69 70.36 -28.32
C GLY A 78 -60.37 70.75 -27.68
N TYR A 79 -59.24 70.16 -28.09
CA TYR A 79 -57.93 70.36 -27.45
C TYR A 79 -56.78 70.10 -28.42
N ARG A 80 -55.57 70.55 -28.09
CA ARG A 80 -54.36 70.23 -28.85
C ARG A 80 -53.43 69.28 -28.10
N VAL A 81 -52.80 68.37 -28.82
CA VAL A 81 -51.89 67.36 -28.28
C VAL A 81 -50.45 67.57 -28.76
N PHE A 82 -49.48 67.07 -28.00
CA PHE A 82 -48.12 66.84 -28.48
C PHE A 82 -48.06 65.56 -29.31
N PRO A 83 -47.09 65.41 -30.23
CA PRO A 83 -46.93 64.18 -31.02
C PRO A 83 -46.40 62.97 -30.22
N LEU A 84 -46.28 63.09 -28.89
CA LEU A 84 -45.79 62.05 -27.98
C LEU A 84 -46.45 62.19 -26.59
N SER A 85 -46.56 61.07 -25.88
CA SER A 85 -47.04 61.04 -24.49
C SER A 85 -45.86 61.17 -23.52
N PHE A 86 -45.85 62.24 -22.72
CA PHE A 86 -44.83 62.48 -21.69
C PHE A 86 -45.01 61.63 -20.44
N SER A 87 -46.19 61.02 -20.26
CA SER A 87 -46.46 60.14 -19.12
C SER A 87 -46.23 58.66 -19.44
N GLU A 88 -46.05 58.32 -20.72
CA GLU A 88 -45.78 56.95 -21.14
C GLU A 88 -44.29 56.64 -20.94
N PRO A 89 -43.94 55.68 -20.08
CA PRO A 89 -42.55 55.37 -19.83
C PRO A 89 -41.98 54.58 -21.01
N TYR A 90 -40.97 55.14 -21.69
CA TYR A 90 -40.24 54.44 -22.74
C TYR A 90 -39.16 53.53 -22.13
N PHE A 91 -39.21 52.24 -22.45
CA PHE A 91 -38.18 51.29 -22.07
C PHE A 91 -37.64 50.58 -23.32
N HIS A 92 -36.33 50.51 -23.49
CA HIS A 92 -35.72 49.71 -24.56
C HIS A 92 -35.94 48.19 -24.35
N LYS A 93 -36.29 47.78 -23.12
CA LYS A 93 -36.67 46.40 -22.73
C LYS A 93 -37.79 46.49 -21.70
N GLU A 94 -38.87 45.72 -21.84
CA GLU A 94 -40.00 45.77 -20.91
C GLU A 94 -39.55 45.42 -19.48
N LYS A 95 -39.93 46.24 -18.49
CA LYS A 95 -39.57 46.05 -17.08
C LYS A 95 -40.13 44.76 -16.48
N LYS A 96 -41.16 44.15 -17.09
CA LYS A 96 -41.65 42.80 -16.76
C LYS A 96 -40.56 41.72 -16.90
N PHE A 97 -39.56 41.95 -17.76
CA PHE A 97 -38.40 41.06 -17.93
C PHE A 97 -37.17 41.48 -17.10
N VAL A 98 -37.27 42.55 -16.31
CA VAL A 98 -36.22 42.99 -15.39
C VAL A 98 -36.64 42.53 -13.99
N GLU A 99 -36.20 41.32 -13.61
CA GLU A 99 -36.33 40.84 -12.24
C GLU A 99 -35.52 41.75 -11.30
N GLU A 100 -36.17 42.38 -10.33
CA GLU A 100 -35.49 42.96 -9.17
C GLU A 100 -34.76 41.82 -8.46
N GLY A 101 -33.46 42.01 -8.24
CA GLY A 101 -32.54 40.99 -7.74
C GLY A 101 -32.99 40.37 -6.41
N GLY A 102 -33.80 39.32 -6.50
CA GLY A 102 -34.01 38.29 -5.50
C GLY A 102 -33.20 37.06 -5.89
N GLU A 103 -32.60 36.42 -4.90
CA GLU A 103 -31.62 35.35 -5.01
C GLU A 103 -32.15 34.10 -5.76
N THR A 104 -32.05 34.02 -7.09
CA THR A 104 -31.67 32.81 -7.87
C THR A 104 -31.87 33.03 -9.38
N VAL A 105 -30.79 33.40 -10.07
CA VAL A 105 -30.75 33.38 -11.55
C VAL A 105 -30.80 31.93 -12.04
N LYS A 106 -31.96 31.46 -12.50
CA LYS A 106 -32.06 30.27 -13.37
C LYS A 106 -31.38 30.59 -14.71
N ASN A 107 -30.45 29.73 -15.09
CA ASN A 107 -29.62 29.89 -16.29
C ASN A 107 -30.47 29.58 -17.55
N PRO A 108 -30.53 30.44 -18.58
CA PRO A 108 -31.25 30.12 -19.83
C PRO A 108 -30.56 29.04 -20.70
N PHE A 109 -29.33 28.62 -20.36
CA PHE A 109 -28.66 27.44 -20.92
C PHE A 109 -28.84 26.18 -20.05
N LEU A 110 -29.70 26.24 -19.02
CA LEU A 110 -30.05 25.05 -18.24
C LEU A 110 -30.92 24.16 -19.12
N TYR A 111 -30.37 23.02 -19.55
CA TYR A 111 -31.20 21.89 -19.94
C TYR A 111 -31.99 21.48 -18.70
N GLU A 112 -33.27 21.87 -18.62
CA GLU A 112 -34.17 21.38 -17.59
C GLU A 112 -34.54 19.93 -17.92
N TYR A 113 -33.64 19.02 -17.53
CA TYR A 113 -34.06 17.69 -17.16
C TYR A 113 -34.94 17.86 -15.91
N THR A 114 -36.22 17.52 -16.04
CA THR A 114 -37.05 17.25 -14.87
C THR A 114 -36.35 16.14 -14.11
N VAL A 115 -35.87 16.44 -12.90
CA VAL A 115 -35.45 15.40 -11.95
C VAL A 115 -36.68 14.56 -11.66
N ALA A 116 -36.94 13.54 -12.49
CA ALA A 116 -37.48 12.32 -11.96
C ALA A 116 -36.54 12.01 -10.80
N THR A 117 -37.07 12.00 -9.58
CA THR A 117 -36.43 11.40 -8.41
C THR A 117 -36.28 9.89 -8.59
N GLU A 118 -36.01 9.44 -9.81
CA GLU A 118 -35.29 8.23 -10.06
C GLU A 118 -33.83 8.64 -9.97
N ASP A 119 -33.31 8.66 -8.73
CA ASP A 119 -31.90 8.33 -8.60
C ASP A 119 -31.75 7.02 -9.38
N ILE A 120 -31.01 7.09 -10.50
CA ILE A 120 -30.78 6.00 -11.46
C ILE A 120 -30.25 4.73 -10.78
N PHE A 121 -29.89 4.84 -9.49
CA PHE A 121 -29.46 3.79 -8.59
C PHE A 121 -30.16 3.85 -7.20
N TYR A 122 -31.41 4.34 -7.10
CA TYR A 122 -32.18 4.34 -5.84
C TYR A 122 -32.75 2.95 -5.57
N LEU A 123 -31.94 2.10 -4.95
CA LEU A 123 -32.41 0.84 -4.37
C LEU A 123 -32.59 1.08 -2.86
N ASN A 124 -33.83 1.08 -2.38
CA ASN A 124 -34.12 1.20 -0.94
C ASN A 124 -33.39 0.08 -0.17
N GLY A 125 -32.58 0.44 0.83
CA GLY A 125 -31.86 -0.52 1.68
C GLY A 125 -30.41 -0.83 1.27
N LEU A 126 -29.88 -0.13 0.24
CA LEU A 126 -28.50 -0.27 -0.23
C LEU A 126 -27.65 0.98 0.09
N ASP A 127 -26.63 0.78 0.92
CA ASP A 127 -25.56 1.74 1.14
C ASP A 127 -24.54 1.64 -0.01
N LYS A 128 -24.32 2.74 -0.69
CA LYS A 128 -23.33 2.88 -1.75
C LYS A 128 -22.29 3.91 -1.33
N SER A 129 -21.03 3.65 -1.62
CA SER A 129 -19.95 4.61 -1.38
C SER A 129 -18.83 4.44 -2.39
N GLY A 130 -18.13 5.52 -2.68
CA GLY A 130 -16.99 5.53 -3.59
C GLY A 130 -17.11 6.57 -4.70
N SER A 131 -16.28 6.41 -5.73
CA SER A 131 -16.31 7.27 -6.91
C SER A 131 -15.81 6.57 -8.18
N ILE A 132 -16.38 6.94 -9.32
CA ILE A 132 -15.87 6.57 -10.64
C ILE A 132 -15.38 7.85 -11.30
N SER A 133 -14.16 7.85 -11.82
CA SER A 133 -13.65 8.95 -12.63
C SER A 133 -13.16 8.47 -13.98
N ARG A 134 -13.44 9.28 -15.00
CA ARG A 134 -12.96 9.12 -16.37
C ARG A 134 -12.38 10.45 -16.79
N GLY A 135 -11.12 10.43 -17.20
CA GLY A 135 -10.44 11.61 -17.69
C GLY A 135 -9.67 11.35 -18.96
N VAL A 136 -9.54 12.39 -19.76
CA VAL A 136 -8.77 12.41 -20.99
C VAL A 136 -7.79 13.56 -20.88
N ALA A 137 -6.52 13.31 -21.13
CA ALA A 137 -5.51 14.34 -21.26
C ALA A 137 -4.95 14.32 -22.70
N PHE A 138 -4.69 15.51 -23.23
CA PHE A 138 -4.21 15.72 -24.60
C PHE A 138 -3.32 16.95 -24.64
N GLY A 139 -2.38 16.98 -25.57
CA GLY A 139 -1.50 18.14 -25.76
C GLY A 139 -0.81 18.09 -27.11
N ASN A 140 -0.03 19.12 -27.41
CA ASN A 140 0.82 19.12 -28.60
C ASN A 140 2.20 18.49 -28.37
N SER A 141 2.53 18.16 -27.12
CA SER A 141 3.76 17.48 -26.70
C SER A 141 3.49 16.15 -25.98
N GLN A 142 2.25 15.65 -26.03
CA GLN A 142 1.86 14.37 -25.44
C GLN A 142 0.67 13.78 -26.20
N ASP A 143 0.67 12.46 -26.34
CA ASP A 143 -0.44 11.73 -26.98
C ASP A 143 -1.73 11.79 -26.16
N LEU A 144 -2.85 11.42 -26.79
CA LEU A 144 -4.14 11.31 -26.13
C LEU A 144 -4.11 10.18 -25.10
N SER A 145 -4.07 10.53 -23.82
CA SER A 145 -4.08 9.57 -22.73
C SER A 145 -5.44 9.52 -22.06
N VAL A 146 -5.97 8.32 -21.80
CA VAL A 146 -7.21 8.12 -21.04
C VAL A 146 -6.84 7.61 -19.65
N ASN A 147 -7.31 8.29 -18.62
CA ASN A 147 -7.16 7.88 -17.22
C ASN A 147 -8.53 7.50 -16.65
N SER A 148 -8.63 6.33 -16.06
CA SER A 148 -9.85 5.79 -15.48
C SER A 148 -9.52 5.30 -14.08
N ASN A 149 -10.26 5.80 -13.08
CA ASN A 149 -10.21 5.24 -11.73
C ASN A 149 -11.62 4.84 -11.33
N MET A 150 -11.78 3.71 -10.67
CA MET A 150 -13.06 3.23 -10.17
C MET A 150 -12.86 2.68 -8.77
N ASN A 151 -13.59 3.23 -7.81
CA ASN A 151 -13.70 2.68 -6.47
C ASN A 151 -15.18 2.69 -6.11
N LEU A 152 -15.81 1.53 -6.05
CA LEU A 152 -17.23 1.39 -5.75
C LEU A 152 -17.41 0.30 -4.69
N GLN A 153 -18.01 0.68 -3.57
CA GLN A 153 -18.44 -0.25 -2.52
C GLN A 153 -19.96 -0.18 -2.41
N LEU A 154 -20.59 -1.36 -2.42
CA LEU A 154 -22.03 -1.53 -2.29
C LEU A 154 -22.30 -2.50 -1.15
N SER A 155 -23.14 -2.13 -0.20
CA SER A 155 -23.56 -3.02 0.89
C SER A 155 -25.00 -2.77 1.29
N GLY A 156 -25.79 -3.81 1.50
CA GLY A 156 -27.16 -3.65 2.00
C GLY A 156 -28.10 -4.76 1.54
N LYS A 157 -29.39 -4.55 1.73
CA LYS A 157 -30.44 -5.50 1.36
C LYS A 157 -30.98 -5.17 -0.04
N ILE A 158 -30.93 -6.14 -0.96
CA ILE A 158 -31.62 -6.07 -2.26
C ILE A 158 -33.12 -6.38 -2.06
N THR A 159 -33.41 -7.36 -1.21
CA THR A 159 -34.77 -7.75 -0.79
C THR A 159 -34.78 -7.99 0.73
N ASP A 160 -35.93 -8.28 1.33
CA ASP A 160 -36.01 -8.57 2.77
C ASP A 160 -35.07 -9.71 3.21
N GLU A 161 -34.80 -10.66 2.31
CA GLU A 161 -34.03 -11.90 2.54
C GLU A 161 -32.65 -11.95 1.87
N ILE A 162 -32.39 -11.09 0.86
CA ILE A 162 -31.14 -11.10 0.08
C ILE A 162 -30.34 -9.83 0.34
N SER A 163 -29.11 -10.01 0.76
CA SER A 163 -28.12 -8.96 0.94
C SER A 163 -27.04 -9.02 -0.13
N ILE A 164 -26.44 -7.87 -0.44
CA ILE A 164 -25.29 -7.72 -1.34
C ILE A 164 -24.14 -7.05 -0.61
N LEU A 165 -22.93 -7.50 -0.93
CA LEU A 165 -21.68 -6.85 -0.60
C LEU A 165 -20.81 -6.88 -1.87
N ALA A 166 -20.46 -5.73 -2.43
CA ALA A 166 -19.57 -5.66 -3.59
C ALA A 166 -18.49 -4.61 -3.37
N SER A 167 -17.31 -4.89 -3.90
CA SER A 167 -16.19 -3.95 -3.99
C SER A 167 -15.61 -4.06 -5.38
N ILE A 168 -15.54 -2.95 -6.11
CA ILE A 168 -14.90 -2.86 -7.41
C ILE A 168 -13.88 -1.74 -7.31
N SER A 169 -12.60 -2.10 -7.24
CA SER A 169 -11.47 -1.18 -7.19
C SER A 169 -10.60 -1.39 -8.42
N ASP A 170 -10.32 -0.29 -9.12
CA ASP A 170 -9.34 -0.14 -10.18
C ASP A 170 -8.75 1.26 -10.00
N ASP A 171 -7.71 1.35 -9.16
CA ASP A 171 -7.07 2.60 -8.78
C ASP A 171 -5.67 2.69 -9.39
N ASN A 172 -5.49 3.61 -10.34
CA ASN A 172 -4.17 3.94 -10.86
C ASN A 172 -3.42 4.82 -9.84
N ILE A 173 -2.55 4.22 -9.04
CA ILE A 173 -1.81 4.94 -7.99
C ILE A 173 -0.67 5.74 -8.63
N PRO A 174 -0.52 7.04 -8.31
CA PRO A 174 0.55 7.86 -8.87
C PRO A 174 1.94 7.28 -8.55
N ILE A 175 2.75 7.08 -9.60
CA ILE A 175 4.14 6.64 -9.50
C ILE A 175 4.96 7.71 -8.76
N GLN A 176 5.74 7.30 -7.76
CA GLN A 176 6.61 8.22 -7.01
C GLN A 176 7.99 8.32 -7.67
N ALA A 177 8.62 9.50 -7.60
CA ALA A 177 9.96 9.73 -8.17
C ALA A 177 11.04 8.84 -7.54
N GLU A 178 10.85 8.43 -6.28
CA GLU A 178 11.77 7.49 -5.63
C GLU A 178 11.49 6.03 -5.98
N GLY A 179 10.79 5.72 -7.09
CA GLY A 179 10.66 4.36 -7.63
C GLY A 179 9.95 3.32 -6.73
N ASN A 180 9.38 3.72 -5.60
CA ASN A 180 8.75 2.83 -4.62
C ASN A 180 7.32 2.39 -4.97
N THR A 181 6.87 2.58 -6.21
CA THR A 181 5.54 2.11 -6.66
C THR A 181 5.68 0.80 -7.41
N GLN A 182 5.86 -0.27 -6.64
CA GLN A 182 5.68 -1.62 -7.14
C GLN A 182 4.19 -1.97 -7.17
N GLN A 183 3.81 -2.90 -8.05
CA GLN A 183 2.44 -3.16 -8.49
C GLN A 183 1.46 -3.35 -7.31
N LEU A 184 0.58 -2.37 -7.09
CA LEU A 184 -0.50 -2.46 -6.09
C LEU A 184 -1.74 -3.23 -6.57
N GLN A 185 -1.70 -3.80 -7.79
CA GLN A 185 -2.79 -4.59 -8.39
C GLN A 185 -3.22 -5.81 -7.54
N ASP A 186 -2.37 -6.27 -6.60
CA ASP A 186 -2.72 -7.35 -5.67
C ASP A 186 -3.55 -6.89 -4.44
N PHE A 187 -3.73 -5.57 -4.27
CA PHE A 187 -4.68 -4.98 -3.32
C PHE A 187 -6.02 -4.60 -3.96
N ASP A 188 -6.05 -4.39 -5.27
CA ASP A 188 -7.29 -4.23 -6.01
C ASP A 188 -8.10 -5.54 -5.94
N GLN A 189 -9.31 -5.43 -5.39
CA GLN A 189 -10.25 -6.54 -5.27
C GLN A 189 -11.53 -6.15 -6.00
N VAL A 190 -11.90 -6.98 -6.98
CA VAL A 190 -13.15 -6.84 -7.73
C VAL A 190 -14.01 -8.04 -7.40
N TYR A 191 -14.99 -7.89 -6.50
CA TYR A 191 -15.93 -8.95 -6.16
C TYR A 191 -17.35 -8.45 -5.92
N ILE A 192 -18.31 -9.34 -6.14
CA ILE A 192 -19.72 -9.18 -5.82
C ILE A 192 -20.15 -10.42 -5.03
N GLN A 193 -20.70 -10.20 -3.85
CA GLN A 193 -21.21 -11.24 -2.96
C GLN A 193 -22.70 -11.01 -2.75
N LEU A 194 -23.52 -12.01 -3.10
CA LEU A 194 -24.95 -12.07 -2.78
C LEU A 194 -25.16 -13.14 -1.71
N PHE A 195 -25.95 -12.87 -0.69
CA PHE A 195 -26.16 -13.82 0.39
C PHE A 195 -27.51 -13.65 1.09
N SER A 196 -28.04 -14.75 1.63
CA SER A 196 -29.14 -14.78 2.59
C SER A 196 -28.66 -15.44 3.90
N ASP A 197 -29.58 -15.76 4.80
CA ASP A 197 -29.28 -16.58 5.97
C ASP A 197 -28.88 -18.02 5.63
N GLU A 198 -29.24 -18.51 4.44
CA GLU A 198 -29.07 -19.91 4.02
C GLU A 198 -28.03 -20.12 2.91
N TRP A 199 -27.83 -19.14 2.02
CA TRP A 199 -26.91 -19.27 0.87
C TRP A 199 -26.02 -18.06 0.67
N LYS A 200 -24.90 -18.28 -0.02
CA LYS A 200 -23.89 -17.29 -0.35
C LYS A 200 -23.31 -17.56 -1.73
N LEU A 201 -23.45 -16.61 -2.64
CA LEU A 201 -22.80 -16.56 -3.96
C LEU A 201 -21.74 -15.46 -3.95
N THR A 202 -20.53 -15.75 -4.38
CA THR A 202 -19.44 -14.78 -4.57
C THR A 202 -18.93 -14.90 -6.00
N ALA A 203 -18.79 -13.78 -6.69
CA ALA A 203 -18.22 -13.69 -8.03
C ALA A 203 -17.11 -12.63 -8.06
N GLY A 204 -16.04 -12.86 -8.82
CA GLY A 204 -14.85 -12.03 -8.85
C GLY A 204 -13.72 -12.57 -7.96
N ASP A 205 -12.95 -11.68 -7.33
CA ASP A 205 -11.83 -12.02 -6.45
C ASP A 205 -12.31 -12.51 -5.08
N PHE A 206 -11.88 -13.68 -4.63
CA PHE A 206 -12.17 -14.16 -3.29
C PHE A 206 -11.07 -15.08 -2.75
N TYR A 207 -11.12 -15.31 -1.44
CA TYR A 207 -10.25 -16.27 -0.78
C TYR A 207 -10.96 -17.61 -0.67
N LEU A 208 -10.37 -18.64 -1.27
CA LEU A 208 -10.77 -20.01 -1.10
C LEU A 208 -10.01 -20.59 0.10
N LYS A 209 -10.74 -20.85 1.19
CA LYS A 209 -10.19 -21.39 2.44
C LYS A 209 -10.37 -22.90 2.48
N ARG A 210 -9.43 -23.59 3.14
CA ARG A 210 -9.51 -25.04 3.38
C ARG A 210 -10.87 -25.47 3.95
N PRO A 211 -11.39 -26.65 3.55
CA PRO A 211 -12.50 -27.29 4.24
C PRO A 211 -12.09 -27.79 5.64
N ASP A 212 -13.07 -28.19 6.45
CA ASP A 212 -12.84 -28.77 7.77
C ASP A 212 -12.43 -30.25 7.63
N THR A 213 -11.20 -30.48 7.19
CA THR A 213 -10.55 -31.78 6.96
C THR A 213 -9.09 -31.76 7.40
N TYR A 214 -8.52 -32.94 7.64
CA TYR A 214 -7.12 -33.11 8.00
C TYR A 214 -6.18 -32.96 6.79
N PHE A 215 -6.43 -33.67 5.67
CA PHE A 215 -5.49 -33.75 4.55
C PHE A 215 -5.61 -32.58 3.56
N MET A 216 -6.84 -32.14 3.23
CA MET A 216 -7.06 -31.06 2.27
C MET A 216 -6.90 -29.69 2.93
N ASN A 217 -5.67 -29.14 2.86
CA ASN A 217 -5.34 -27.80 3.33
C ASN A 217 -4.93 -26.92 2.15
N PHE A 218 -5.51 -25.72 2.09
CA PHE A 218 -5.08 -24.64 1.22
C PHE A 218 -5.60 -23.28 1.72
N ASN A 219 -4.98 -22.18 1.28
CA ASN A 219 -5.52 -20.83 1.45
C ASN A 219 -5.23 -19.97 0.21
N LYS A 220 -6.11 -20.04 -0.80
CA LYS A 220 -5.83 -19.53 -2.15
C LYS A 220 -6.55 -18.22 -2.43
N LYS A 221 -5.85 -17.25 -3.02
CA LYS A 221 -6.47 -16.09 -3.69
C LYS A 221 -6.85 -16.51 -5.11
N VAL A 222 -8.13 -16.39 -5.44
CA VAL A 222 -8.66 -16.85 -6.73
C VAL A 222 -9.61 -15.81 -7.32
N GLN A 223 -9.79 -15.87 -8.63
CA GLN A 223 -10.75 -15.03 -9.36
C GLN A 223 -11.75 -15.93 -10.11
N GLY A 224 -13.03 -15.86 -9.77
CA GLY A 224 -14.05 -16.73 -10.36
C GLY A 224 -15.39 -16.66 -9.66
N GLY A 225 -16.07 -17.80 -9.50
CA GLY A 225 -17.33 -17.93 -8.80
C GLY A 225 -17.28 -18.96 -7.66
N SER A 226 -17.98 -18.68 -6.56
CA SER A 226 -18.17 -19.60 -5.44
C SER A 226 -19.60 -19.54 -4.93
N PHE A 227 -20.25 -20.69 -4.81
CA PHE A 227 -21.60 -20.82 -4.28
C PHE A 227 -21.60 -21.79 -3.09
N ASN A 228 -22.19 -21.38 -1.98
CA ASN A 228 -22.41 -22.18 -0.79
C ASN A 228 -23.88 -22.07 -0.38
N ILE A 229 -24.51 -23.18 -0.02
CA ILE A 229 -25.88 -23.19 0.50
C ILE A 229 -25.97 -24.17 1.66
N THR A 230 -26.68 -23.81 2.73
CA THR A 230 -26.96 -24.66 3.88
C THR A 230 -28.45 -24.99 3.90
N VAL A 231 -28.77 -26.26 3.66
CA VAL A 231 -30.16 -26.74 3.58
C VAL A 231 -30.47 -27.65 4.78
N PRO A 232 -31.53 -27.38 5.56
CA PRO A 232 -31.99 -28.32 6.58
C PRO A 232 -32.67 -29.52 5.91
N THR A 233 -32.36 -30.74 6.38
CA THR A 233 -32.92 -31.98 5.82
C THR A 233 -34.39 -32.20 6.19
N SER A 234 -34.94 -31.43 7.14
CA SER A 234 -36.35 -31.47 7.54
C SER A 234 -36.78 -30.16 8.21
N LYS A 235 -38.09 -29.96 8.40
CA LYS A 235 -38.66 -28.78 9.09
C LYS A 235 -38.66 -28.84 10.63
N LYS A 236 -38.00 -29.84 11.25
CA LYS A 236 -37.97 -29.99 12.72
C LYS A 236 -36.93 -29.05 13.35
N GLU A 237 -37.21 -28.52 14.55
CA GLU A 237 -36.17 -27.93 15.41
C GLU A 237 -35.10 -29.00 15.68
N ASN A 238 -33.85 -28.76 15.26
CA ASN A 238 -32.72 -29.71 15.23
C ASN A 238 -32.63 -30.67 14.03
N ALA A 239 -33.17 -30.29 12.86
CA ALA A 239 -32.90 -31.02 11.62
C ALA A 239 -31.39 -31.07 11.30
N SER A 240 -30.97 -32.16 10.65
CA SER A 240 -29.63 -32.23 10.08
C SER A 240 -29.48 -31.17 8.99
N THR A 241 -28.26 -30.72 8.72
CA THR A 241 -27.96 -29.73 7.68
C THR A 241 -27.02 -30.33 6.64
N ILE A 242 -27.21 -29.92 5.39
CA ILE A 242 -26.33 -30.24 4.26
C ILE A 242 -25.80 -28.93 3.69
N THR A 243 -24.49 -28.80 3.58
CA THR A 243 -23.81 -27.58 3.13
C THR A 243 -22.90 -27.85 1.94
N PRO A 244 -23.42 -27.95 0.70
CA PRO A 244 -22.61 -28.01 -0.50
C PRO A 244 -21.96 -26.65 -0.79
N THR A 245 -20.72 -26.70 -1.25
CA THR A 245 -19.91 -25.59 -1.70
C THR A 245 -19.33 -25.94 -3.06
N VAL A 246 -19.49 -25.08 -4.06
CA VAL A 246 -18.90 -25.24 -5.39
C VAL A 246 -18.17 -23.96 -5.74
N SER A 247 -16.91 -24.08 -6.14
CA SER A 247 -16.07 -22.97 -6.56
C SER A 247 -15.39 -23.31 -7.87
N ALA A 248 -15.41 -22.40 -8.83
CA ALA A 248 -14.71 -22.50 -10.10
C ALA A 248 -14.05 -21.16 -10.39
N ALA A 249 -12.72 -21.16 -10.52
CA ALA A 249 -11.92 -19.95 -10.56
C ALA A 249 -10.59 -20.14 -11.29
N VAL A 250 -9.86 -19.04 -11.48
CA VAL A 250 -8.44 -19.04 -11.86
C VAL A 250 -7.61 -18.68 -10.63
N SER A 251 -6.57 -19.44 -10.37
CA SER A 251 -5.64 -19.22 -9.25
C SER A 251 -4.74 -18.02 -9.56
N ARG A 252 -4.59 -17.08 -8.62
CA ARG A 252 -3.72 -15.89 -8.82
C ARG A 252 -2.24 -16.14 -8.51
N GLY A 253 -1.90 -17.30 -7.95
CA GLY A 253 -0.53 -17.58 -7.55
C GLY A 253 -0.20 -19.03 -7.24
N LYS A 254 1.08 -19.26 -6.97
CA LYS A 254 1.66 -20.56 -6.65
C LYS A 254 2.13 -20.59 -5.20
N PHE A 255 1.99 -21.73 -4.53
CA PHE A 255 2.47 -21.91 -3.17
C PHE A 255 3.99 -22.12 -3.17
N ALA A 256 4.70 -21.47 -2.26
CA ALA A 256 6.12 -21.68 -1.99
C ALA A 256 6.36 -21.82 -0.49
N ARG A 257 7.39 -22.61 -0.15
CA ARG A 257 7.85 -22.80 1.23
C ARG A 257 9.35 -22.62 1.30
N ASN A 258 9.78 -21.65 2.10
CA ASN A 258 11.18 -21.33 2.34
C ASN A 258 11.57 -21.74 3.76
N ARG A 259 12.61 -22.54 3.90
CA ARG A 259 13.24 -22.88 5.19
C ARG A 259 14.55 -22.09 5.31
N ILE A 260 14.63 -21.20 6.29
CA ILE A 260 15.74 -20.26 6.48
C ILE A 260 16.34 -20.51 7.87
N LEU A 261 17.65 -20.69 7.91
CA LEU A 261 18.40 -20.67 9.17
C LEU A 261 18.72 -19.23 9.52
N GLY A 262 18.36 -18.81 10.73
CA GLY A 262 18.66 -17.48 11.23
C GLY A 262 20.17 -17.23 11.28
N ILE A 263 20.56 -15.96 11.17
CA ILE A 263 21.95 -15.52 11.31
C ILE A 263 22.06 -14.78 12.65
N GLU A 264 23.15 -15.00 13.39
CA GLU A 264 23.34 -14.39 14.71
C GLU A 264 23.23 -12.86 14.64
N GLY A 265 22.27 -12.31 15.39
CA GLY A 265 22.02 -10.87 15.45
C GLY A 265 21.46 -10.24 14.18
N ASN A 266 20.97 -11.01 13.20
CA ASN A 266 20.45 -10.47 11.95
C ASN A 266 18.92 -10.47 11.92
N GLN A 267 18.29 -9.29 11.99
CA GLN A 267 16.83 -9.17 11.87
C GLN A 267 16.31 -9.23 10.41
N GLY A 268 17.18 -9.30 9.41
CA GLY A 268 16.82 -9.29 8.00
C GLY A 268 17.24 -7.99 7.28
N PRO A 269 16.84 -7.80 6.01
CA PRO A 269 15.90 -8.63 5.27
C PRO A 269 16.44 -10.02 4.91
N TYR A 270 15.57 -11.02 4.95
CA TYR A 270 15.78 -12.36 4.42
C TYR A 270 15.00 -12.48 3.10
N ARG A 271 15.70 -12.71 1.98
CA ARG A 271 15.08 -12.89 0.65
C ARG A 271 14.35 -14.24 0.59
N LEU A 272 13.10 -14.20 0.14
CA LEU A 272 12.27 -15.35 -0.16
C LEU A 272 12.35 -15.68 -1.64
N LYS A 273 12.26 -16.97 -1.97
CA LYS A 273 12.34 -17.51 -3.33
C LYS A 273 11.05 -18.25 -3.71
N GLY A 274 10.74 -18.28 -5.00
CA GLY A 274 9.62 -19.03 -5.54
C GLY A 274 9.84 -20.55 -5.47
N ALA A 275 8.85 -21.30 -5.94
CA ALA A 275 8.84 -22.75 -5.83
C ALA A 275 9.75 -23.43 -6.85
N ASP A 276 10.02 -22.77 -7.98
CA ASP A 276 10.98 -23.22 -9.00
C ASP A 276 12.31 -22.42 -8.88
N ASN A 277 12.63 -21.94 -7.67
CA ASN A 277 13.84 -21.19 -7.29
C ASN A 277 13.97 -19.79 -7.93
N GLU A 278 12.83 -19.20 -8.30
CA GLU A 278 12.75 -17.82 -8.81
C GLU A 278 13.21 -16.83 -7.71
N THR A 279 14.17 -15.98 -8.03
CA THR A 279 14.70 -14.97 -7.09
C THR A 279 13.85 -13.70 -7.02
N PHE A 280 13.01 -13.47 -8.04
CA PHE A 280 12.16 -12.30 -8.16
C PHE A 280 10.70 -12.74 -8.15
N ILE A 281 10.06 -12.61 -6.99
CA ILE A 281 8.68 -13.03 -6.80
C ILE A 281 7.89 -11.89 -6.15
N ILE A 282 6.64 -11.74 -6.59
CA ILE A 282 5.67 -10.85 -5.95
C ILE A 282 4.80 -11.73 -5.06
N ILE A 283 4.94 -11.59 -3.76
CA ILE A 283 4.19 -12.36 -2.76
C ILE A 283 2.76 -11.81 -2.67
N LEU A 284 1.79 -12.70 -2.78
CA LEU A 284 0.39 -12.37 -2.65
C LEU A 284 0.07 -12.01 -1.19
N SER A 285 -0.25 -10.74 -0.96
CA SER A 285 -0.45 -10.20 0.38
C SER A 285 -1.47 -10.96 1.24
N GLY A 286 -1.12 -11.30 2.48
CA GLY A 286 -2.00 -12.01 3.41
C GLY A 286 -2.10 -13.53 3.19
N THR A 287 -1.32 -14.09 2.26
CA THR A 287 -1.19 -15.55 2.12
C THR A 287 -0.05 -16.12 2.97
N GLU A 288 0.85 -15.26 3.46
CA GLU A 288 2.05 -15.67 4.18
C GLU A 288 1.80 -16.14 5.61
N GLN A 289 2.54 -17.17 6.01
CA GLN A 289 2.63 -17.70 7.35
C GLN A 289 4.11 -17.86 7.69
N VAL A 290 4.59 -17.08 8.65
CA VAL A 290 5.97 -17.12 9.14
C VAL A 290 5.98 -17.86 10.47
N PHE A 291 6.81 -18.90 10.57
CA PHE A 291 7.03 -19.67 11.78
C PHE A 291 8.46 -19.47 12.26
N ILE A 292 8.65 -19.26 13.56
CA ILE A 292 9.96 -19.35 14.22
C ILE A 292 9.88 -20.47 15.24
N ASP A 293 10.75 -21.48 15.13
CA ASP A 293 10.80 -22.63 16.03
C ASP A 293 9.43 -23.31 16.23
N GLY A 294 8.65 -23.41 15.14
CA GLY A 294 7.31 -23.97 15.14
C GLY A 294 6.17 -23.03 15.56
N MET A 295 6.47 -21.83 16.05
CA MET A 295 5.47 -20.85 16.49
C MET A 295 5.09 -19.88 15.36
N LEU A 296 3.78 -19.72 15.10
CA LEU A 296 3.27 -18.76 14.11
C LEU A 296 3.49 -17.32 14.58
N MET A 297 4.20 -16.53 13.79
CA MET A 297 4.49 -15.13 14.02
C MET A 297 3.38 -14.23 13.46
N LYS A 298 3.23 -13.04 14.05
CA LYS A 298 2.26 -12.02 13.63
C LYS A 298 2.92 -10.94 12.79
N ARG A 299 2.33 -10.64 11.64
CA ARG A 299 2.77 -9.57 10.74
C ARG A 299 2.38 -8.19 11.25
N GLY A 300 3.30 -7.24 11.15
CA GLY A 300 3.10 -5.80 11.25
C GLY A 300 4.23 -5.10 11.99
N ASN A 301 4.39 -3.79 11.77
CA ASN A 301 5.43 -2.98 12.44
C ASN A 301 5.34 -3.05 13.97
N GLU A 302 4.15 -3.23 14.54
CA GLU A 302 3.91 -3.38 15.98
C GLU A 302 4.00 -4.83 16.49
N PHE A 303 4.21 -5.80 15.60
CA PHE A 303 4.22 -7.23 15.90
C PHE A 303 5.60 -7.85 15.67
N ASP A 304 5.68 -9.05 15.12
CA ASP A 304 6.88 -9.89 15.10
C ASP A 304 7.74 -9.67 13.84
N TYR A 305 7.13 -9.39 12.70
CA TYR A 305 7.84 -9.20 11.42
C TYR A 305 7.07 -8.30 10.43
N VAL A 306 7.78 -7.81 9.42
CA VAL A 306 7.25 -7.15 8.22
C VAL A 306 7.77 -7.83 6.97
N ILE A 307 7.00 -7.76 5.90
CA ILE A 307 7.36 -8.34 4.61
C ILE A 307 7.17 -7.27 3.53
N ASP A 308 8.16 -7.13 2.66
CA ASP A 308 8.03 -6.42 1.40
C ASP A 308 7.52 -7.42 0.36
N TYR A 309 6.25 -7.25 -0.03
CA TYR A 309 5.58 -8.18 -0.94
C TYR A 309 6.16 -8.18 -2.34
N ASN A 310 6.76 -7.08 -2.78
CA ASN A 310 7.19 -6.93 -4.16
C ASN A 310 8.63 -7.38 -4.37
N THR A 311 9.46 -7.22 -3.35
CA THR A 311 10.85 -7.70 -3.36
C THR A 311 10.98 -9.09 -2.74
N GLY A 312 9.92 -9.59 -2.09
CA GLY A 312 9.93 -10.88 -1.42
C GLY A 312 10.88 -10.90 -0.22
N GLU A 313 10.97 -9.81 0.54
CA GLU A 313 11.93 -9.65 1.64
C GLU A 313 11.23 -9.67 3.01
N LEU A 314 11.68 -10.55 3.91
CA LEU A 314 11.18 -10.70 5.28
C LEU A 314 12.12 -10.03 6.30
N THR A 315 11.62 -9.10 7.10
CA THR A 315 12.38 -8.46 8.19
C THR A 315 11.67 -8.63 9.52
N PHE A 316 12.37 -9.09 10.55
CA PHE A 316 11.87 -9.21 11.92
C PHE A 316 12.00 -7.88 12.66
N THR A 317 11.05 -7.60 13.54
CA THR A 317 11.10 -6.38 14.37
C THR A 317 11.96 -6.63 15.61
N SER A 318 12.31 -5.58 16.32
CA SER A 318 13.02 -5.69 17.60
C SER A 318 12.23 -6.41 18.71
N ASN A 319 10.98 -6.81 18.46
CA ASN A 319 10.19 -7.64 19.38
C ASN A 319 10.58 -9.12 19.34
N ARG A 320 11.28 -9.58 18.30
CA ARG A 320 11.70 -10.98 18.14
C ARG A 320 13.15 -11.07 17.73
N LEU A 321 14.01 -11.43 18.68
CA LEU A 321 15.42 -11.67 18.41
C LEU A 321 15.63 -12.89 17.54
N ILE A 322 16.18 -12.68 16.34
CA ILE A 322 16.73 -13.74 15.50
C ILE A 322 18.19 -14.03 15.85
N THR A 323 18.53 -15.33 15.94
CA THR A 323 19.85 -15.86 16.29
C THR A 323 20.27 -16.94 15.28
N LYS A 324 21.51 -17.43 15.38
CA LYS A 324 21.95 -18.61 14.60
C LYS A 324 21.09 -19.86 14.79
N ASP A 325 20.37 -19.92 15.92
CA ASP A 325 19.57 -21.08 16.34
C ASP A 325 18.10 -20.99 15.90
N SER A 326 17.69 -19.85 15.34
CA SER A 326 16.31 -19.60 14.93
C SER A 326 15.99 -20.36 13.65
N ARG A 327 15.02 -21.29 13.71
CA ARG A 327 14.49 -21.96 12.51
C ARG A 327 13.30 -21.18 11.99
N ILE A 328 13.49 -20.53 10.84
CA ILE A 328 12.47 -19.72 10.21
C ILE A 328 11.85 -20.52 9.06
N VAL A 329 10.54 -20.72 9.08
CA VAL A 329 9.80 -21.32 7.97
C VAL A 329 8.77 -20.32 7.47
N VAL A 330 8.80 -20.04 6.18
CA VAL A 330 7.90 -19.08 5.55
C VAL A 330 7.13 -19.78 4.46
N GLU A 331 5.82 -19.85 4.60
CA GLU A 331 4.88 -20.42 3.64
C GLU A 331 4.04 -19.29 3.06
N PHE A 332 3.95 -19.17 1.75
CA PHE A 332 3.25 -18.06 1.10
C PHE A 332 2.83 -18.42 -0.32
N GLN A 333 1.96 -17.60 -0.91
CA GLN A 333 1.71 -17.64 -2.35
C GLN A 333 2.36 -16.46 -3.03
N TYR A 334 2.82 -16.64 -4.25
CA TYR A 334 3.38 -15.59 -5.09
C TYR A 334 2.74 -15.60 -6.47
N SER A 335 2.69 -14.43 -7.12
CA SER A 335 2.19 -14.31 -8.48
C SER A 335 3.15 -15.01 -9.43
N ASP A 336 2.67 -16.10 -10.02
CA ASP A 336 3.31 -16.86 -11.09
C ASP A 336 2.39 -16.73 -12.30
N ARG A 337 2.86 -16.02 -13.33
CA ARG A 337 2.08 -15.73 -14.54
C ARG A 337 2.65 -16.49 -15.74
N ASN A 338 3.30 -17.63 -15.55
CA ASN A 338 3.77 -18.44 -16.68
C ASN A 338 2.61 -19.15 -17.40
N TYR A 339 1.62 -19.64 -16.66
CA TYR A 339 0.42 -20.30 -17.19
C TYR A 339 -0.85 -19.79 -16.54
N ALA A 340 -1.97 -19.80 -17.29
CA ALA A 340 -3.29 -19.64 -16.69
C ALA A 340 -3.66 -20.91 -15.91
N ARG A 341 -3.94 -20.77 -14.61
CA ARG A 341 -4.18 -21.91 -13.70
C ARG A 341 -5.65 -22.02 -13.31
N SER A 342 -6.36 -22.97 -13.91
CA SER A 342 -7.75 -23.24 -13.56
C SER A 342 -7.84 -23.97 -12.21
N LEU A 343 -8.86 -23.64 -11.41
CA LEU A 343 -9.11 -24.21 -10.09
C LEU A 343 -10.59 -24.53 -9.95
N ILE A 344 -10.90 -25.77 -9.58
CA ILE A 344 -12.26 -26.21 -9.22
C ILE A 344 -12.21 -26.85 -7.84
N HIS A 345 -13.15 -26.46 -6.98
CA HIS A 345 -13.34 -27.04 -5.66
C HIS A 345 -14.82 -27.37 -5.44
N PHE A 346 -15.09 -28.59 -5.00
CA PHE A 346 -16.39 -29.06 -4.56
C PHE A 346 -16.27 -29.57 -3.14
N GLY A 347 -17.08 -29.06 -2.21
CA GLY A 347 -17.15 -29.54 -0.83
C GLY A 347 -18.59 -29.81 -0.43
N ASN A 348 -18.84 -30.80 0.42
CA ASN A 348 -20.14 -31.08 0.99
C ASN A 348 -19.99 -31.50 2.44
N GLU A 349 -20.60 -30.74 3.35
CA GLU A 349 -20.70 -31.08 4.77
C GLU A 349 -22.12 -31.52 5.13
N PHE A 350 -22.28 -32.73 5.64
CA PHE A 350 -23.51 -33.18 6.30
C PHE A 350 -23.30 -33.15 7.81
N LYS A 351 -24.19 -32.46 8.54
CA LYS A 351 -24.11 -32.36 10.00
C LYS A 351 -25.43 -32.73 10.65
N SER A 352 -25.39 -33.66 11.58
CA SER A 352 -26.51 -34.04 12.45
C SER A 352 -26.08 -33.96 13.92
N LYS A 353 -26.98 -34.33 14.84
CA LYS A 353 -26.68 -34.33 16.29
C LYS A 353 -25.52 -35.27 16.69
N LYS A 354 -25.30 -36.38 15.98
CA LYS A 354 -24.29 -37.39 16.31
C LYS A 354 -23.30 -37.68 15.19
N LEU A 355 -23.59 -37.29 13.96
CA LEU A 355 -22.80 -37.63 12.79
C LEU A 355 -22.49 -36.35 12.01
N LYS A 356 -21.21 -36.14 11.70
CA LYS A 356 -20.69 -35.20 10.71
C LYS A 356 -20.03 -36.02 9.59
N LEU A 357 -20.32 -35.71 8.33
CA LEU A 357 -19.64 -36.29 7.16
C LEU A 357 -19.14 -35.14 6.28
N ASN A 358 -17.96 -35.30 5.70
CA ASN A 358 -17.35 -34.33 4.79
C ASN A 358 -16.83 -35.03 3.54
N PHE A 359 -17.20 -34.53 2.36
CA PHE A 359 -16.63 -34.94 1.08
C PHE A 359 -16.11 -33.70 0.37
N ASN A 360 -14.86 -33.74 -0.09
CA ASN A 360 -14.27 -32.64 -0.85
C ASN A 360 -13.51 -33.17 -2.06
N PHE A 361 -13.53 -32.40 -3.13
CA PHE A 361 -12.77 -32.61 -4.36
C PHE A 361 -12.15 -31.28 -4.77
N TYR A 362 -10.86 -31.30 -5.08
CA TYR A 362 -10.08 -30.15 -5.49
C TYR A 362 -9.28 -30.52 -6.73
N THR A 363 -9.22 -29.63 -7.71
CA THR A 363 -8.32 -29.74 -8.86
C THR A 363 -7.80 -28.36 -9.22
N GLU A 364 -6.50 -28.28 -9.46
CA GLU A 364 -5.78 -27.09 -9.90
C GLU A 364 -4.87 -27.51 -11.06
N GLN A 365 -4.97 -26.85 -12.21
CA GLN A 365 -4.25 -27.26 -13.42
C GLN A 365 -3.84 -26.07 -14.28
N ASP A 366 -2.58 -26.08 -14.71
CA ASP A 366 -2.01 -25.13 -15.66
C ASP A 366 -2.47 -25.43 -17.10
N SER A 367 -2.84 -24.39 -17.82
CA SER A 367 -3.22 -24.48 -19.23
C SER A 367 -2.00 -24.56 -20.13
N LYS A 368 -1.57 -25.78 -20.48
CA LYS A 368 -0.38 -26.02 -21.33
C LYS A 368 -0.43 -25.36 -22.72
N ASP A 369 -1.63 -25.10 -23.24
CA ASP A 369 -1.85 -24.49 -24.55
C ASP A 369 -1.95 -22.95 -24.51
N GLN A 370 -1.92 -22.35 -23.32
CA GLN A 370 -2.02 -20.90 -23.12
C GLN A 370 -0.96 -20.39 -22.13
N PRO A 371 0.33 -20.44 -22.48
CA PRO A 371 1.36 -19.76 -21.69
C PRO A 371 1.14 -18.24 -21.76
N LEU A 372 1.46 -17.54 -20.67
CA LEU A 372 1.18 -16.12 -20.49
C LEU A 372 2.46 -15.27 -20.55
N LEU A 373 3.45 -15.53 -19.69
CA LEU A 373 4.74 -14.83 -19.66
C LEU A 373 5.90 -15.60 -20.28
N GLN A 374 5.73 -16.90 -20.57
CA GLN A 374 6.77 -17.75 -21.13
C GLN A 374 6.50 -18.05 -22.60
N ASP A 375 7.33 -17.53 -23.50
CA ASP A 375 7.21 -17.85 -24.91
C ASP A 375 7.81 -19.24 -25.21
N LEU A 376 6.96 -20.20 -25.55
CA LEU A 376 7.34 -21.57 -25.86
C LEU A 376 7.25 -21.86 -27.36
N THR A 377 8.41 -22.08 -27.99
CA THR A 377 8.50 -22.63 -29.35
C THR A 377 8.09 -24.11 -29.37
N ASP A 378 7.81 -24.66 -30.55
CA ASP A 378 7.51 -26.10 -30.67
C ASP A 378 8.71 -26.98 -30.30
N GLU A 379 9.93 -26.49 -30.49
CA GLU A 379 11.14 -27.14 -30.01
C GLU A 379 11.23 -27.15 -28.49
N ASN A 380 10.90 -26.04 -27.82
CA ASN A 380 10.82 -25.98 -26.37
C ASN A 380 9.77 -26.96 -25.83
N LYS A 381 8.59 -27.05 -26.46
CA LYS A 381 7.53 -28.00 -26.05
C LYS A 381 7.98 -29.45 -26.23
N ARG A 382 8.65 -29.79 -27.35
CA ARG A 382 9.20 -31.12 -27.57
C ARG A 382 10.27 -31.44 -26.52
N PHE A 383 11.17 -30.51 -26.23
CA PHE A 383 12.17 -30.66 -25.18
C PHE A 383 11.51 -30.91 -23.81
N LEU A 384 10.52 -30.11 -23.42
CA LEU A 384 9.76 -30.32 -22.18
C LEU A 384 9.01 -31.66 -22.14
N SER A 385 8.56 -32.20 -23.28
CA SER A 385 7.96 -33.54 -23.33
C SER A 385 8.97 -34.69 -23.18
N GLU A 386 10.26 -34.42 -23.39
CA GLU A 386 11.32 -35.44 -23.35
C GLU A 386 11.96 -35.59 -21.96
N ILE A 387 11.94 -34.53 -21.13
CA ILE A 387 12.59 -34.49 -19.81
C ILE A 387 11.85 -35.24 -18.69
N GLY A 388 10.61 -35.70 -18.92
CA GLY A 388 9.82 -36.36 -17.86
C GLY A 388 9.63 -35.45 -16.65
N ASP A 389 9.88 -36.02 -15.47
CA ASP A 389 9.79 -35.31 -14.19
C ASP A 389 11.07 -34.54 -13.80
N SER A 390 12.10 -34.55 -14.65
CA SER A 390 13.37 -33.86 -14.41
C SER A 390 13.31 -32.37 -14.75
N ILE A 391 12.39 -31.64 -14.10
CA ILE A 391 12.10 -30.23 -14.39
C ILE A 391 13.29 -29.29 -14.17
N GLN A 392 14.27 -29.68 -13.32
CA GLN A 392 15.51 -28.92 -13.12
C GLN A 392 16.40 -28.86 -14.38
N ASP A 393 16.21 -29.79 -15.31
CA ASP A 393 16.97 -29.89 -16.56
C ASP A 393 16.33 -29.06 -17.69
N ALA A 394 15.20 -28.38 -17.42
CA ALA A 394 14.47 -27.54 -18.37
C ALA A 394 15.19 -26.21 -18.70
N VAL A 395 16.52 -26.22 -18.78
CA VAL A 395 17.36 -25.04 -19.00
C VAL A 395 17.65 -24.87 -20.49
N ILE A 396 17.35 -23.70 -21.04
CA ILE A 396 17.67 -23.35 -22.43
C ILE A 396 18.50 -22.06 -22.50
N PRO A 397 19.28 -21.85 -23.59
CA PRO A 397 19.93 -20.57 -23.85
C PRO A 397 18.90 -19.43 -23.95
N ASN A 398 19.16 -18.30 -23.28
CA ASN A 398 18.31 -17.11 -23.32
C ASN A 398 18.99 -16.01 -24.14
N ILE A 399 19.04 -16.24 -25.45
CA ILE A 399 19.79 -15.45 -26.41
C ILE A 399 18.84 -15.07 -27.56
N ASN A 400 18.50 -13.79 -27.65
CA ASN A 400 17.60 -13.28 -28.69
C ASN A 400 18.36 -12.31 -29.63
N LEU A 401 18.16 -12.46 -30.93
CA LEU A 401 18.67 -11.53 -31.93
C LEU A 401 17.67 -10.40 -32.13
N VAL A 402 18.10 -9.16 -31.92
CA VAL A 402 17.26 -7.96 -31.97
C VAL A 402 17.94 -6.86 -32.76
N GLU A 403 17.15 -5.90 -33.25
CA GLU A 403 17.68 -4.65 -33.78
C GLU A 403 18.26 -3.79 -32.65
N PHE A 404 19.20 -2.92 -33.00
CA PHE A 404 19.79 -1.98 -32.05
C PHE A 404 18.71 -1.09 -31.43
N ASP A 405 18.73 -0.97 -30.10
CA ASP A 405 17.80 -0.16 -29.32
C ASP A 405 18.59 0.55 -28.22
N GLU A 406 18.55 1.89 -28.23
CA GLU A 406 19.23 2.76 -27.27
C GLU A 406 18.78 2.56 -25.82
N ASN A 407 17.61 1.94 -25.59
CA ASN A 407 17.06 1.68 -24.26
C ASN A 407 17.46 0.30 -23.70
N LYS A 408 18.17 -0.54 -24.46
CA LYS A 408 18.49 -1.93 -24.09
C LYS A 408 19.98 -2.14 -23.87
N VAL A 409 20.31 -3.04 -22.95
CA VAL A 409 21.67 -3.57 -22.83
C VAL A 409 21.86 -4.68 -23.85
N LEU A 410 22.69 -4.41 -24.85
CA LEU A 410 22.95 -5.32 -25.98
C LEU A 410 24.41 -5.78 -26.00
N TYR A 411 24.62 -6.93 -26.62
CA TYR A 411 25.91 -7.60 -26.70
C TYR A 411 26.27 -7.88 -28.16
N LYS A 412 27.57 -8.04 -28.42
CA LYS A 412 28.11 -8.61 -29.65
C LYS A 412 28.73 -9.97 -29.34
N MET A 413 28.62 -10.91 -30.26
CA MET A 413 29.29 -12.21 -30.16
C MET A 413 30.72 -12.10 -30.69
N ILE A 414 31.69 -12.68 -29.98
CA ILE A 414 33.10 -12.76 -30.34
C ILE A 414 33.54 -14.23 -30.27
N ASP A 415 34.11 -14.74 -31.35
CA ASP A 415 34.65 -16.10 -31.49
C ASP A 415 36.20 -16.13 -31.49
N SER A 416 36.85 -14.96 -31.60
CA SER A 416 38.30 -14.81 -31.71
C SER A 416 39.10 -14.97 -30.41
N LEU A 417 38.42 -15.19 -29.27
CA LEU A 417 39.08 -15.32 -27.95
C LEU A 417 39.64 -16.72 -27.67
N GLY A 418 39.52 -17.66 -28.62
CA GLY A 418 39.89 -19.08 -28.41
C GLY A 418 38.84 -19.87 -27.63
N TYR A 419 37.66 -19.27 -27.41
CA TYR A 419 36.49 -19.84 -26.77
C TYR A 419 35.29 -19.65 -27.71
N ASP A 420 34.39 -20.63 -27.76
CA ASP A 420 33.21 -20.58 -28.61
C ASP A 420 32.17 -19.58 -28.05
N SER A 421 31.65 -18.70 -28.92
CA SER A 421 30.47 -17.89 -28.68
C SER A 421 30.47 -17.03 -27.40
N VAL A 422 31.51 -16.20 -27.21
CA VAL A 422 31.59 -15.25 -26.07
C VAL A 422 30.82 -13.98 -26.38
N PHE A 423 29.96 -13.54 -25.48
CA PHE A 423 29.22 -12.29 -25.63
C PHE A 423 29.85 -11.15 -24.85
N VAL A 424 30.01 -10.00 -25.50
CA VAL A 424 30.62 -8.80 -24.91
C VAL A 424 29.68 -7.61 -25.09
N TYR A 425 29.46 -6.85 -24.02
CA TYR A 425 28.62 -5.65 -24.05
C TYR A 425 29.08 -4.67 -25.15
N SER A 426 28.13 -4.12 -25.90
CA SER A 426 28.40 -3.21 -27.02
C SER A 426 27.23 -2.23 -27.19
N THR A 427 27.53 -0.97 -27.52
CA THR A 427 26.54 0.04 -27.93
C THR A 427 26.66 0.38 -29.42
N ASN A 428 27.53 -0.29 -30.19
CA ASN A 428 27.68 -0.02 -31.61
C ASN A 428 26.51 -0.66 -32.41
N PRO A 429 25.68 0.13 -33.13
CA PRO A 429 24.53 -0.36 -33.87
C PRO A 429 24.81 -1.49 -34.86
N ASP A 430 26.02 -1.55 -35.44
CA ASP A 430 26.38 -2.57 -36.44
C ASP A 430 26.62 -3.97 -35.84
N SER A 431 26.83 -4.06 -34.52
CA SER A 431 27.26 -5.32 -33.85
C SER A 431 26.52 -5.64 -32.55
N ALA A 432 25.88 -4.65 -31.93
CA ALA A 432 25.08 -4.80 -30.73
C ALA A 432 23.69 -5.32 -31.06
N ILE A 433 23.61 -6.62 -31.42
CA ILE A 433 22.38 -7.27 -31.92
C ILE A 433 21.91 -8.44 -31.04
N TYR A 434 22.61 -8.74 -29.95
CA TYR A 434 22.24 -9.83 -29.05
C TYR A 434 21.66 -9.28 -27.73
N GLN A 435 20.41 -9.63 -27.44
CA GLN A 435 19.78 -9.42 -26.14
C GLN A 435 19.86 -10.73 -25.34
N LEU A 436 20.57 -10.68 -24.21
CA LEU A 436 20.83 -11.84 -23.36
C LEU A 436 20.05 -11.73 -22.04
N GLY A 437 19.49 -12.84 -21.57
CA GLY A 437 18.95 -12.94 -20.22
C GLY A 437 19.82 -13.83 -19.34
N PHE A 438 20.34 -13.27 -18.26
CA PHE A 438 21.26 -13.97 -17.36
C PHE A 438 20.54 -14.53 -16.13
N SER A 439 20.87 -15.77 -15.79
CA SER A 439 20.43 -16.44 -14.56
C SER A 439 21.62 -16.71 -13.65
N TYR A 440 21.43 -16.57 -12.34
CA TYR A 440 22.45 -16.85 -11.33
C TYR A 440 22.60 -18.37 -11.15
N VAL A 441 23.78 -18.90 -11.46
CA VAL A 441 24.08 -20.35 -11.42
C VAL A 441 24.93 -20.77 -10.22
N GLY A 442 25.28 -19.80 -9.37
CA GLY A 442 26.14 -20.00 -8.19
C GLY A 442 27.58 -19.57 -8.43
N GLU A 443 28.29 -19.27 -7.34
CA GLU A 443 29.70 -18.86 -7.39
C GLU A 443 30.59 -19.92 -8.06
N ASN A 444 31.38 -19.48 -9.07
CA ASN A 444 32.25 -20.30 -9.90
C ASN A 444 31.55 -21.36 -10.78
N ASN A 445 30.22 -21.28 -10.94
CA ASN A 445 29.46 -22.18 -11.81
C ASN A 445 29.05 -21.53 -13.15
N GLY A 446 29.41 -20.26 -13.38
CA GLY A 446 29.06 -19.54 -14.61
C GLY A 446 30.23 -18.80 -15.23
N ASN A 447 30.10 -18.44 -16.51
CA ASN A 447 31.13 -17.74 -17.26
C ASN A 447 31.05 -16.20 -17.16
N TYR A 448 29.99 -15.63 -16.55
CA TYR A 448 29.78 -14.19 -16.50
C TYR A 448 29.65 -13.65 -15.07
N LYS A 449 30.02 -12.38 -14.88
CA LYS A 449 29.86 -11.64 -13.61
C LYS A 449 29.25 -10.26 -13.88
N GLN A 450 28.31 -9.84 -13.05
CA GLN A 450 27.74 -8.49 -13.14
C GLN A 450 28.81 -7.44 -12.78
N ILE A 451 28.88 -6.36 -13.55
CA ILE A 451 29.82 -5.23 -13.34
C ILE A 451 29.07 -3.91 -13.09
N GLN A 452 29.75 -2.92 -12.49
CA GLN A 452 29.24 -1.55 -12.39
C GLN A 452 29.26 -0.89 -13.77
N SER A 453 28.17 -0.24 -14.14
CA SER A 453 28.00 0.38 -15.46
C SER A 453 27.08 1.61 -15.41
N SER A 454 27.28 2.56 -16.32
CA SER A 454 26.35 3.67 -16.57
C SER A 454 25.11 3.24 -17.37
N ALA A 455 25.15 2.08 -18.03
CA ALA A 455 24.08 1.61 -18.90
C ALA A 455 22.73 1.51 -18.16
N ASN A 456 21.62 1.81 -18.86
CA ASN A 456 20.27 1.66 -18.34
C ASN A 456 19.82 0.18 -18.26
N GLY A 457 20.44 -0.59 -17.36
CA GLY A 457 20.17 -2.01 -17.15
C GLY A 457 21.40 -2.75 -16.59
N LYS A 458 21.30 -4.09 -16.50
CA LYS A 458 22.37 -4.93 -15.93
C LYS A 458 23.39 -5.31 -16.99
N VAL A 459 24.66 -5.02 -16.74
CA VAL A 459 25.78 -5.41 -17.61
C VAL A 459 26.55 -6.56 -16.98
N TYR A 460 26.78 -7.61 -17.77
CA TYR A 460 27.54 -8.79 -17.38
C TYR A 460 28.80 -8.91 -18.23
N GLU A 461 29.92 -9.12 -17.58
CA GLU A 461 31.22 -9.29 -18.20
C GLU A 461 31.65 -10.76 -18.15
N TRP A 462 32.06 -11.29 -19.29
CA TRP A 462 32.63 -12.62 -19.39
C TRP A 462 33.97 -12.71 -18.65
N GLN A 463 34.14 -13.77 -17.87
CA GLN A 463 35.34 -14.02 -17.06
C GLN A 463 36.13 -15.19 -17.66
N ILE A 464 37.44 -14.99 -17.85
CA ILE A 464 38.33 -16.02 -18.39
C ILE A 464 38.38 -17.22 -17.42
N PRO A 465 38.08 -18.45 -17.87
CA PRO A 465 38.20 -19.64 -17.03
C PRO A 465 39.65 -19.91 -16.59
N VAL A 466 39.85 -20.30 -15.33
CA VAL A 466 41.17 -20.66 -14.78
C VAL A 466 41.25 -22.18 -14.63
N GLY A 467 42.16 -22.83 -15.36
CA GLY A 467 42.30 -24.29 -15.33
C GLY A 467 41.08 -25.06 -15.84
N GLY A 468 40.25 -24.43 -16.68
CA GLY A 468 38.99 -25.00 -17.19
C GLY A 468 37.78 -24.81 -16.26
N MET A 469 37.96 -24.20 -15.09
CA MET A 469 36.85 -23.87 -14.18
C MET A 469 36.33 -22.44 -14.43
N PRO A 470 35.02 -22.25 -14.59
CA PRO A 470 34.41 -20.92 -14.67
C PRO A 470 34.73 -20.06 -13.43
N GLN A 471 34.79 -18.74 -13.61
CA GLN A 471 35.11 -17.77 -12.54
C GLN A 471 33.97 -16.77 -12.26
N GLY A 472 32.88 -16.87 -13.03
CA GLY A 472 31.67 -16.08 -12.86
C GLY A 472 30.61 -16.82 -12.05
N ASN A 473 29.46 -16.17 -11.92
CA ASN A 473 28.31 -16.65 -11.17
C ASN A 473 26.99 -16.55 -11.94
N TYR A 474 27.04 -16.14 -13.21
CA TYR A 474 25.92 -16.03 -14.13
C TYR A 474 26.16 -16.74 -15.46
N GLU A 475 25.07 -17.17 -16.09
CA GLU A 475 25.03 -17.65 -17.48
C GLU A 475 23.82 -17.11 -18.25
N PRO A 476 23.92 -16.92 -19.59
CA PRO A 476 22.83 -16.43 -20.43
C PRO A 476 21.83 -17.55 -20.74
N VAL A 477 21.25 -18.12 -19.69
CA VAL A 477 20.27 -19.22 -19.73
C VAL A 477 19.02 -18.87 -18.95
N ILE A 478 17.93 -19.56 -19.26
CA ILE A 478 16.65 -19.48 -18.54
C ILE A 478 16.16 -20.89 -18.24
N LEU A 479 15.59 -21.07 -17.03
CA LEU A 479 14.87 -22.28 -16.65
C LEU A 479 13.42 -22.14 -17.10
N LEU A 480 12.97 -23.00 -18.00
CA LEU A 480 11.57 -23.06 -18.42
C LEU A 480 10.72 -23.73 -17.34
N VAL A 481 9.54 -23.16 -17.09
CA VAL A 481 8.56 -23.72 -16.17
C VAL A 481 7.66 -24.71 -16.92
N THR A 482 7.47 -25.90 -16.36
CA THR A 482 6.52 -26.92 -16.86
C THR A 482 5.09 -26.67 -16.38
N PRO A 483 4.06 -26.98 -17.19
CA PRO A 483 2.67 -26.91 -16.76
C PRO A 483 2.33 -28.08 -15.83
N LYS A 484 1.79 -27.79 -14.64
CA LYS A 484 1.52 -28.79 -13.58
C LYS A 484 0.02 -29.02 -13.35
N GLN A 485 -0.34 -30.19 -12.81
CA GLN A 485 -1.70 -30.55 -12.38
C GLN A 485 -1.67 -31.13 -10.97
N ASN A 486 -2.51 -30.60 -10.07
CA ASN A 486 -2.66 -31.09 -8.68
C ASN A 486 -4.14 -31.30 -8.36
N GLN A 487 -4.50 -32.52 -7.94
CA GLN A 487 -5.86 -32.91 -7.61
C GLN A 487 -5.90 -33.66 -6.28
N MET A 488 -6.98 -33.50 -5.53
CA MET A 488 -7.21 -34.25 -4.30
C MET A 488 -8.70 -34.47 -4.06
N ALA A 489 -9.07 -35.68 -3.64
CA ALA A 489 -10.38 -35.96 -3.07
C ALA A 489 -10.24 -36.47 -1.63
N THR A 490 -11.12 -36.01 -0.74
CA THR A 490 -11.18 -36.46 0.67
C THR A 490 -12.59 -36.89 1.02
N LEU A 491 -12.71 -37.96 1.81
CA LEU A 491 -13.96 -38.39 2.43
C LEU A 491 -13.70 -38.69 3.90
N GLY A 492 -14.42 -38.03 4.80
CA GLY A 492 -14.29 -38.26 6.23
C GLY A 492 -15.61 -38.20 7.01
N GLY A 493 -15.51 -38.50 8.29
CA GLY A 493 -16.63 -38.43 9.20
C GLY A 493 -16.23 -38.37 10.68
N GLU A 494 -17.05 -37.68 11.46
CA GLU A 494 -17.04 -37.70 12.93
C GLU A 494 -18.34 -38.31 13.44
N TYR A 495 -18.25 -39.35 14.27
CA TYR A 495 -19.40 -39.95 14.94
C TYR A 495 -19.28 -39.84 16.47
N VAL A 496 -20.22 -39.13 17.09
CA VAL A 496 -20.34 -38.90 18.52
C VAL A 496 -21.30 -39.93 19.12
N PHE A 497 -20.76 -40.98 19.73
CA PHE A 497 -21.54 -42.02 20.40
C PHE A 497 -22.30 -41.46 21.61
N SER A 498 -21.60 -40.66 22.43
CA SER A 498 -22.10 -39.98 23.63
C SER A 498 -21.34 -38.67 23.85
N LYS A 499 -21.70 -37.88 24.88
CA LYS A 499 -20.95 -36.68 25.28
C LYS A 499 -19.47 -36.95 25.59
N ASN A 500 -19.13 -38.22 25.83
CA ASN A 500 -17.83 -38.66 26.31
C ASN A 500 -17.06 -39.50 25.28
N ALA A 501 -17.65 -39.91 24.16
CA ALA A 501 -17.00 -40.82 23.23
C ALA A 501 -17.28 -40.44 21.78
N LYS A 502 -16.22 -40.27 20.98
CA LYS A 502 -16.31 -39.99 19.55
C LYS A 502 -15.21 -40.71 18.75
N ILE A 503 -15.48 -40.92 17.46
CA ILE A 503 -14.50 -41.37 16.48
C ILE A 503 -14.46 -40.39 15.31
N MET A 504 -13.30 -40.24 14.70
CA MET A 504 -13.06 -39.44 13.52
C MET A 504 -12.27 -40.26 12.51
N TRP A 505 -12.62 -40.21 11.24
CA TRP A 505 -11.87 -40.87 10.18
C TRP A 505 -11.87 -40.02 8.91
N GLU A 506 -10.84 -40.18 8.08
CA GLU A 506 -10.70 -39.47 6.81
C GLU A 506 -9.82 -40.28 5.87
N GLY A 507 -10.26 -40.50 4.64
CA GLY A 507 -9.46 -41.02 3.54
C GLY A 507 -9.23 -39.93 2.50
N ALA A 508 -8.06 -39.96 1.85
CA ALA A 508 -7.69 -39.04 0.79
C ALA A 508 -7.04 -39.79 -0.38
N ILE A 509 -7.25 -39.28 -1.60
CA ILE A 509 -6.54 -39.66 -2.82
C ILE A 509 -6.03 -38.39 -3.48
N SER A 510 -4.78 -38.39 -3.94
CA SER A 510 -4.15 -37.28 -4.67
C SER A 510 -3.72 -37.72 -6.06
N LYS A 511 -3.74 -36.79 -7.01
CA LYS A 511 -3.04 -36.89 -8.29
C LYS A 511 -2.15 -35.65 -8.44
N ASN A 512 -0.84 -35.81 -8.63
CA ASN A 512 0.08 -34.70 -8.83
C ASN A 512 1.03 -34.99 -10.00
N ASP A 513 0.79 -34.33 -11.12
CA ASP A 513 1.60 -34.40 -12.34
C ASP A 513 2.40 -33.08 -12.45
N ILE A 514 3.73 -33.17 -12.41
CA ILE A 514 4.63 -32.01 -12.42
C ILE A 514 5.06 -31.57 -13.82
N ASN A 515 4.65 -32.29 -14.86
CA ASN A 515 4.93 -31.97 -16.26
C ASN A 515 3.89 -32.57 -17.23
N THR A 516 2.78 -31.85 -17.42
CA THR A 516 1.67 -32.28 -18.28
C THR A 516 1.98 -32.28 -19.79
N PHE A 517 3.22 -31.98 -20.20
CA PHE A 517 3.74 -32.19 -21.56
C PHE A 517 4.32 -33.59 -21.77
N SER A 518 4.71 -34.30 -20.71
CA SER A 518 5.35 -35.61 -20.78
C SER A 518 4.43 -36.70 -20.23
N ASP A 519 4.35 -37.83 -20.91
CA ASP A 519 3.70 -39.05 -20.39
C ASP A 519 4.70 -39.99 -19.68
N LYS A 520 6.01 -39.69 -19.76
CA LYS A 520 7.06 -40.43 -19.03
C LYS A 520 6.86 -40.25 -17.52
N ASP A 521 7.22 -41.29 -16.76
CA ASP A 521 7.24 -41.31 -15.30
C ASP A 521 5.87 -41.23 -14.57
N SER A 522 4.75 -41.09 -15.27
CA SER A 522 3.35 -41.03 -14.72
C SER A 522 2.87 -42.14 -13.75
N GLY A 523 3.70 -43.15 -13.45
CA GLY A 523 3.41 -44.19 -12.46
C GLY A 523 3.43 -43.71 -11.01
N ASP A 524 3.99 -42.54 -10.73
CA ASP A 524 4.11 -41.92 -9.40
C ASP A 524 3.12 -40.76 -9.16
N ASP A 525 2.21 -40.47 -10.11
CA ASP A 525 1.26 -39.37 -10.01
C ASP A 525 0.21 -39.56 -8.89
N ILE A 526 -0.21 -40.80 -8.61
CA ILE A 526 -1.39 -41.11 -7.78
C ILE A 526 -0.98 -41.67 -6.42
N GLY A 527 -1.49 -41.08 -5.35
CA GLY A 527 -1.25 -41.53 -3.98
C GLY A 527 -2.48 -41.52 -3.07
N TYR A 528 -2.37 -42.20 -1.93
CA TYR A 528 -3.47 -42.41 -0.98
C TYR A 528 -3.06 -42.05 0.45
N ALA A 529 -4.00 -41.56 1.25
CA ALA A 529 -3.80 -41.37 2.68
C ALA A 529 -5.05 -41.72 3.49
N PHE A 530 -4.87 -42.08 4.75
CA PHE A 530 -5.94 -42.41 5.67
C PHE A 530 -5.61 -41.97 7.09
N LYS A 531 -6.61 -41.48 7.83
CA LYS A 531 -6.49 -41.12 9.23
C LYS A 531 -7.69 -41.62 10.01
N PHE A 532 -7.44 -42.12 11.21
CA PHE A 532 -8.44 -42.55 12.17
C PHE A 532 -8.05 -42.07 13.56
N ASN A 533 -9.00 -41.51 14.31
CA ASN A 533 -8.85 -41.14 15.71
C ASN A 533 -10.05 -41.61 16.53
N SER A 534 -9.81 -42.04 17.75
CA SER A 534 -10.84 -42.31 18.75
C SER A 534 -10.55 -41.51 20.01
N GLU A 535 -11.59 -40.94 20.63
CA GLU A 535 -11.50 -40.24 21.91
C GLU A 535 -12.59 -40.74 22.85
N ASN A 536 -12.23 -41.00 24.10
CA ASN A 536 -13.13 -41.45 25.15
C ASN A 536 -12.79 -40.76 26.50
N ILE A 537 -13.79 -40.24 27.19
CA ILE A 537 -13.68 -39.52 28.46
C ILE A 537 -14.44 -40.30 29.53
N VAL A 538 -13.71 -40.77 30.54
CA VAL A 538 -14.25 -41.52 31.67
C VAL A 538 -14.19 -40.65 32.92
N ASP A 539 -15.34 -40.24 33.45
CA ASP A 539 -15.41 -39.59 34.76
C ASP A 539 -15.12 -40.62 35.86
N LEU A 540 -14.03 -40.41 36.61
CA LEU A 540 -13.59 -41.34 37.66
C LEU A 540 -14.48 -41.28 38.91
N ASN A 541 -15.28 -40.22 39.07
CA ASN A 541 -16.33 -40.15 40.08
C ASN A 541 -17.54 -39.36 39.55
N LYS A 542 -18.64 -40.07 39.29
CA LYS A 542 -19.87 -39.51 38.71
C LYS A 542 -20.69 -38.64 39.67
N GLU A 543 -20.43 -38.72 40.98
CA GLU A 543 -21.20 -38.00 42.01
C GLU A 543 -20.66 -36.59 42.31
N LYS A 544 -19.43 -36.28 41.85
CA LYS A 544 -18.80 -34.96 42.02
C LYS A 544 -18.48 -34.36 40.66
N GLU A 545 -19.07 -33.21 40.35
CA GLU A 545 -18.77 -32.47 39.11
C GLU A 545 -17.29 -32.09 38.98
N GLU A 546 -16.56 -31.94 40.10
CA GLU A 546 -15.12 -31.63 40.15
C GLU A 546 -14.21 -32.89 40.25
N SER A 547 -14.66 -34.04 39.74
CA SER A 547 -13.85 -35.26 39.76
C SER A 547 -12.75 -35.26 38.70
N TRP A 548 -11.80 -36.19 38.84
CA TRP A 548 -10.80 -36.44 37.81
C TRP A 548 -11.44 -37.14 36.62
N LYS A 549 -11.10 -36.71 35.41
CA LYS A 549 -11.54 -37.30 34.14
C LYS A 549 -10.37 -37.99 33.48
N LEU A 550 -10.54 -39.26 33.12
CA LEU A 550 -9.59 -40.05 32.36
C LEU A 550 -9.93 -39.94 30.87
N ASN A 551 -9.06 -39.31 30.10
CA ASN A 551 -9.16 -39.21 28.65
C ASN A 551 -8.31 -40.31 28.03
N VAL A 552 -8.89 -41.15 27.20
CA VAL A 552 -8.19 -42.18 26.43
C VAL A 552 -8.44 -41.92 24.96
N GLY A 553 -7.39 -41.92 24.14
CA GLY A 553 -7.54 -41.83 22.70
C GLY A 553 -6.58 -42.73 21.95
N THR A 554 -6.94 -43.06 20.72
CA THR A 554 -6.08 -43.82 19.79
C THR A 554 -6.03 -43.09 18.45
N ASN A 555 -4.91 -43.20 17.74
CA ASN A 555 -4.73 -42.62 16.42
C ASN A 555 -4.04 -43.60 15.48
N TYR A 556 -4.43 -43.56 14.21
CA TYR A 556 -3.76 -44.25 13.11
C TYR A 556 -3.71 -43.30 11.92
N GLU A 557 -2.54 -43.14 11.30
CA GLU A 557 -2.33 -42.36 10.09
C GLU A 557 -1.52 -43.19 9.10
N TYR A 558 -1.96 -43.23 7.85
CA TYR A 558 -1.31 -43.87 6.74
C TYR A 558 -1.15 -42.84 5.61
N VAL A 559 0.05 -42.76 5.05
CA VAL A 559 0.36 -41.91 3.90
C VAL A 559 1.20 -42.75 2.95
N GLN A 560 0.69 -43.01 1.76
CA GLN A 560 1.39 -43.77 0.71
C GLN A 560 2.52 -42.92 0.11
N GLU A 561 3.56 -43.55 -0.42
CA GLU A 561 4.77 -42.91 -0.99
C GLU A 561 4.49 -41.72 -1.93
N TYR A 562 3.52 -41.84 -2.81
CA TYR A 562 3.17 -40.86 -3.85
C TYR A 562 2.06 -39.89 -3.44
N PHE A 563 1.60 -39.95 -2.19
CA PHE A 563 0.58 -39.03 -1.71
C PHE A 563 1.14 -37.61 -1.58
N THR A 564 0.63 -36.71 -2.41
CA THR A 564 1.06 -35.30 -2.44
C THR A 564 -0.05 -34.39 -1.92
N PRO A 565 0.18 -33.66 -0.81
CA PRO A 565 -0.81 -32.72 -0.31
C PRO A 565 -0.79 -31.40 -1.10
N ILE A 566 -1.93 -30.69 -1.17
CA ILE A 566 -2.03 -29.37 -1.83
C ILE A 566 -1.15 -28.34 -1.11
N GLU A 567 -1.35 -28.22 0.21
CA GLU A 567 -0.47 -27.50 1.14
C GLU A 567 -0.26 -28.39 2.37
N ARG A 568 0.73 -28.05 3.21
CA ARG A 568 1.13 -28.86 4.36
C ARG A 568 -0.04 -29.17 5.31
N PHE A 569 -0.21 -30.46 5.65
CA PHE A 569 -1.24 -30.92 6.61
C PHE A 569 -0.70 -31.29 8.00
N ARG A 570 0.60 -31.59 8.11
CA ARG A 570 1.27 -31.86 9.39
C ARG A 570 1.82 -30.58 10.01
N LEU A 571 2.19 -30.62 11.30
CA LEU A 571 2.86 -29.50 11.96
C LEU A 571 4.20 -29.16 11.29
N VAL A 572 4.67 -27.92 11.42
CA VAL A 572 5.81 -27.42 10.62
C VAL A 572 7.12 -28.08 11.04
N GLU A 573 7.18 -28.50 12.30
CA GLU A 573 8.27 -29.24 12.91
C GLU A 573 8.09 -30.77 12.79
N PHE A 574 7.08 -31.28 12.08
CA PHE A 574 6.78 -32.72 12.05
C PHE A 574 7.99 -33.56 11.64
N GLU A 575 8.68 -33.19 10.55
CA GLU A 575 9.85 -33.95 10.08
C GLU A 575 10.95 -33.98 11.13
N ARG A 576 11.12 -32.88 11.87
CA ARG A 576 12.11 -32.79 12.94
C ARG A 576 11.70 -33.60 14.16
N ASP A 577 10.42 -33.53 14.51
CA ASP A 577 9.79 -34.27 15.61
C ASP A 577 9.90 -35.79 15.49
N TRP A 578 10.15 -36.27 14.28
CA TRP A 578 10.42 -37.68 13.93
C TRP A 578 11.86 -37.94 13.46
N ASN A 579 12.73 -36.92 13.50
CA ASN A 579 14.13 -36.98 13.07
C ASN A 579 14.33 -37.44 11.61
N ILE A 580 13.38 -37.10 10.73
CA ILE A 580 13.37 -37.46 9.30
C ILE A 580 13.66 -36.27 8.38
N SER A 581 14.10 -35.13 8.93
CA SER A 581 14.37 -33.90 8.15
C SER A 581 15.44 -34.06 7.06
N ASN A 582 16.37 -35.00 7.23
CA ASN A 582 17.45 -35.30 6.29
C ASN A 582 17.21 -36.61 5.50
N ALA A 583 16.04 -37.23 5.68
CA ALA A 583 15.69 -38.46 5.00
C ALA A 583 14.81 -38.15 3.79
N ILE A 584 15.15 -38.70 2.63
CA ILE A 584 14.24 -38.73 1.48
C ILE A 584 13.25 -39.86 1.78
N VAL A 585 12.04 -39.51 2.20
CA VAL A 585 11.00 -40.48 2.55
C VAL A 585 10.16 -40.77 1.32
N ASN A 586 10.65 -41.70 0.50
CA ASN A 586 9.95 -42.22 -0.68
C ASN A 586 9.42 -43.62 -0.37
N THR A 587 8.61 -43.73 0.67
CA THR A 587 8.00 -45.00 1.10
C THR A 587 6.70 -44.69 1.83
N ASP A 588 5.81 -45.67 1.86
CA ASP A 588 4.61 -45.66 2.69
C ASP A 588 4.94 -45.40 4.17
N GLN A 589 4.13 -44.58 4.83
CA GLN A 589 4.29 -44.16 6.21
C GLN A 589 3.08 -44.58 7.03
N HIS A 590 3.31 -45.31 8.11
CA HIS A 590 2.30 -45.70 9.08
C HIS A 590 2.63 -45.11 10.44
N ILE A 591 1.69 -44.40 11.05
CA ILE A 591 1.81 -43.88 12.43
C ILE A 591 0.65 -44.43 13.23
N VAL A 592 0.94 -45.22 14.26
CA VAL A 592 -0.06 -45.70 15.23
C VAL A 592 0.25 -45.12 16.59
N GLY A 593 -0.77 -44.69 17.33
CA GLY A 593 -0.57 -44.08 18.64
C GLY A 593 -1.74 -44.23 19.58
N GLY A 594 -1.44 -43.97 20.85
CA GLY A 594 -2.38 -43.97 21.96
C GLY A 594 -2.07 -42.83 22.92
N THR A 595 -3.12 -42.24 23.49
CA THR A 595 -3.03 -41.15 24.47
C THR A 595 -3.82 -41.53 25.71
N VAL A 596 -3.26 -41.24 26.88
CA VAL A 596 -3.92 -41.40 28.18
C VAL A 596 -3.69 -40.11 28.97
N GLY A 597 -4.76 -39.46 29.41
CA GLY A 597 -4.70 -38.21 30.15
C GLY A 597 -5.59 -38.20 31.37
N LEU A 598 -5.14 -37.53 32.43
CA LEU A 598 -5.92 -37.25 33.64
C LEU A 598 -6.12 -35.75 33.73
N ASN A 599 -7.38 -35.30 33.75
CA ASN A 599 -7.74 -33.89 33.84
C ASN A 599 -8.61 -33.63 35.08
N LYS A 600 -8.34 -32.55 35.81
CA LYS A 600 -9.25 -31.99 36.81
C LYS A 600 -9.34 -30.47 36.64
N THR A 601 -10.54 -29.94 36.50
CA THR A 601 -10.85 -28.54 36.13
C THR A 601 -10.02 -27.49 36.90
N ASP A 602 -9.84 -27.65 38.22
CA ASP A 602 -9.14 -26.66 39.05
C ASP A 602 -7.69 -27.01 39.41
N LYS A 603 -7.22 -28.22 39.06
CA LYS A 603 -5.85 -28.67 39.37
C LYS A 603 -4.95 -28.84 38.15
N GLY A 604 -5.52 -29.03 36.97
CA GLY A 604 -4.80 -29.14 35.70
C GLY A 604 -4.87 -30.54 35.07
N ASN A 605 -3.97 -30.83 34.13
CA ASN A 605 -3.97 -32.05 33.34
C ASN A 605 -2.57 -32.67 33.19
N VAL A 606 -2.52 -34.00 33.14
CA VAL A 606 -1.34 -34.78 32.78
C VAL A 606 -1.73 -35.66 31.60
N THR A 607 -0.92 -35.69 30.55
CA THR A 607 -1.20 -36.45 29.33
C THR A 607 0.06 -37.20 28.90
N TYR A 608 -0.04 -38.50 28.76
CA TYR A 608 0.97 -39.37 28.18
C TYR A 608 0.53 -39.82 26.79
N ALA A 609 1.43 -39.79 25.82
CA ALA A 609 1.19 -40.24 24.47
C ALA A 609 2.32 -41.18 24.03
N PHE A 610 1.96 -42.29 23.39
CA PHE A 610 2.88 -43.18 22.71
C PHE A 610 2.52 -43.18 21.23
N ASN A 611 3.50 -42.95 20.36
CA ASN A 611 3.34 -43.05 18.91
C ASN A 611 4.47 -43.92 18.33
N TYR A 612 4.13 -44.79 17.40
CA TYR A 612 5.06 -45.61 16.64
C TYR A 612 4.90 -45.29 15.16
N MET A 613 5.99 -44.92 14.50
CA MET A 613 6.06 -44.68 13.07
C MET A 613 6.86 -45.79 12.40
N ASN A 614 6.36 -46.30 11.28
CA ASN A 614 7.08 -47.22 10.41
C ASN A 614 7.02 -46.69 8.97
N THR A 615 8.17 -46.64 8.31
CA THR A 615 8.30 -46.21 6.90
C THR A 615 8.79 -47.35 6.01
N LEU A 616 8.22 -48.54 6.23
CA LEU A 616 8.33 -49.83 5.52
C LEU A 616 9.73 -50.39 5.19
N ASP A 617 10.78 -49.58 5.08
CA ASP A 617 12.19 -49.96 4.90
C ASP A 617 13.19 -48.86 5.35
N LEU A 618 12.76 -47.61 5.59
CA LEU A 618 13.69 -46.49 5.85
C LEU A 618 13.98 -46.27 7.34
N ILE A 619 12.91 -46.12 8.14
CA ILE A 619 12.94 -45.68 9.53
C ILE A 619 11.77 -46.31 10.32
N GLU A 620 12.08 -46.92 11.46
CA GLU A 620 11.15 -47.28 12.53
C GLU A 620 11.37 -46.37 13.74
N GLY A 621 10.34 -45.69 14.23
CA GLY A 621 10.43 -44.72 15.31
C GLY A 621 9.43 -44.97 16.44
N ALA A 622 9.88 -45.06 17.69
CA ALA A 622 9.02 -45.11 18.87
C ALA A 622 9.16 -43.82 19.69
N LYS A 623 8.08 -43.03 19.75
CA LYS A 623 8.02 -41.73 20.43
C LYS A 623 7.13 -41.79 21.65
N ASN A 624 7.72 -41.53 22.82
CA ASN A 624 7.02 -41.32 24.08
C ASN A 624 6.93 -39.82 24.32
N ALA A 625 5.76 -39.31 24.70
CA ALA A 625 5.57 -37.90 25.03
C ALA A 625 4.75 -37.75 26.32
N LEU A 626 5.14 -36.78 27.15
CA LEU A 626 4.50 -36.47 28.43
C LEU A 626 4.27 -34.96 28.51
N ALA A 627 3.03 -34.55 28.74
CA ALA A 627 2.65 -33.16 28.99
C ALA A 627 2.00 -33.03 30.37
N ILE A 628 2.46 -32.06 31.15
CA ILE A 628 1.99 -31.79 32.52
C ILE A 628 1.65 -30.31 32.62
N ASN A 629 0.44 -29.99 33.05
CA ASN A 629 0.06 -28.67 33.53
C ASN A 629 -0.61 -28.84 34.88
N TYR A 630 0.06 -28.46 35.96
CA TYR A 630 -0.44 -28.70 37.31
C TYR A 630 -0.39 -27.43 38.15
N LYS A 631 -1.51 -27.11 38.80
CA LYS A 631 -1.69 -25.91 39.64
C LYS A 631 -1.98 -26.32 41.09
N LYS A 632 -1.19 -25.78 42.03
CA LYS A 632 -1.42 -25.99 43.48
C LYS A 632 -0.84 -24.84 44.30
N ASN A 633 -1.65 -24.25 45.18
CA ASN A 633 -1.23 -23.20 46.13
C ASN A 633 -0.46 -22.05 45.47
N GLY A 634 -0.88 -21.60 44.28
CA GLY A 634 -0.20 -20.55 43.50
C GLY A 634 1.06 -20.99 42.75
N PHE A 635 1.50 -22.25 42.89
CA PHE A 635 2.48 -22.83 41.98
C PHE A 635 1.79 -23.34 40.71
N GLN A 636 2.42 -23.14 39.57
CA GLN A 636 2.03 -23.75 38.31
C GLN A 636 3.26 -24.36 37.65
N LEU A 637 3.22 -25.68 37.42
CA LEU A 637 4.21 -26.38 36.62
C LEU A 637 3.62 -26.62 35.23
N VAL A 638 4.30 -26.15 34.19
CA VAL A 638 4.01 -26.50 32.79
C VAL A 638 5.23 -27.21 32.25
N SER A 639 5.10 -28.48 31.89
CA SER A 639 6.19 -29.27 31.35
C SER A 639 5.74 -30.12 30.17
N SER A 640 6.61 -30.27 29.18
CA SER A 640 6.47 -31.16 28.04
C SER A 640 7.77 -31.88 27.81
N ALA A 641 7.75 -33.20 27.69
CA ALA A 641 8.90 -34.03 27.36
C ALA A 641 8.54 -34.99 26.24
N SER A 642 9.50 -35.28 25.36
CA SER A 642 9.39 -36.33 24.37
C SER A 642 10.71 -37.07 24.20
N PHE A 643 10.65 -38.38 24.08
CA PHE A 643 11.80 -39.22 23.78
C PHE A 643 11.46 -40.09 22.58
N LEU A 644 12.19 -39.91 21.49
CA LEU A 644 12.06 -40.66 20.25
C LEU A 644 13.30 -41.54 20.08
N GLN A 645 13.09 -42.83 19.87
CA GLN A 645 14.13 -43.73 19.40
C GLN A 645 13.82 -44.12 17.96
N THR A 646 14.79 -44.01 17.07
CA THR A 646 14.66 -44.46 15.68
C THR A 646 15.69 -45.50 15.33
N LYS A 647 15.29 -46.45 14.47
CA LYS A 647 16.14 -47.44 13.82
C LYS A 647 16.00 -47.27 12.31
N GLY A 648 17.10 -47.28 11.57
CA GLY A 648 17.09 -47.05 10.12
C GLY A 648 18.49 -46.86 9.53
N ILE A 649 18.62 -45.96 8.55
CA ILE A 649 19.93 -45.60 7.94
C ILE A 649 20.94 -45.11 8.99
N ASN A 650 20.48 -44.28 9.93
CA ASN A 650 21.21 -43.93 11.15
C ASN A 650 20.27 -44.18 12.33
N ASN A 651 20.73 -44.92 13.33
CA ASN A 651 19.99 -45.03 14.58
C ASN A 651 20.03 -43.69 15.32
N SER A 652 18.93 -43.29 15.94
CA SER A 652 18.88 -42.04 16.68
C SER A 652 18.17 -42.12 18.01
N GLU A 653 18.63 -41.32 18.97
CA GLU A 653 17.92 -41.03 20.20
C GLU A 653 17.70 -39.53 20.29
N PHE A 654 16.44 -39.10 20.28
CA PHE A 654 16.08 -37.70 20.35
C PHE A 654 15.25 -37.42 21.59
N LEU A 655 15.91 -36.83 22.60
CA LEU A 655 15.30 -36.36 23.84
C LEU A 655 15.02 -34.86 23.72
N ARG A 656 13.80 -34.46 24.08
CA ARG A 656 13.39 -33.07 24.18
C ARG A 656 12.62 -32.91 25.47
N HIS A 657 12.92 -31.90 26.27
CA HIS A 657 12.08 -31.55 27.39
C HIS A 657 12.13 -30.05 27.66
N LYS A 658 11.01 -29.56 28.16
CA LYS A 658 10.81 -28.17 28.56
C LYS A 658 9.99 -28.18 29.83
N ALA A 659 10.43 -27.46 30.85
CA ALA A 659 9.72 -27.32 32.11
C ALA A 659 9.78 -25.88 32.60
N ILE A 660 8.63 -25.31 32.96
CA ILE A 660 8.50 -23.98 33.54
C ILE A 660 7.74 -24.12 34.85
N LEU A 661 8.37 -23.74 35.94
CA LEU A 661 7.76 -23.66 37.26
C LEU A 661 7.57 -22.18 37.62
N THR A 662 6.32 -21.78 37.82
CA THR A 662 6.00 -20.43 38.30
C THR A 662 5.38 -20.46 39.68
N LYS A 663 5.60 -19.38 40.44
CA LYS A 663 4.97 -19.11 41.73
C LYS A 663 4.34 -17.73 41.72
N GLN A 664 3.02 -17.69 41.83
CA GLN A 664 2.28 -16.45 42.00
C GLN A 664 2.35 -15.99 43.47
N LEU A 665 2.87 -14.76 43.67
CA LEU A 665 2.99 -14.05 44.94
C LEU A 665 2.19 -12.74 44.84
N GLY A 666 0.86 -12.84 44.92
CA GLY A 666 -0.04 -11.70 44.75
C GLY A 666 0.02 -11.14 43.32
N TRP A 667 0.57 -9.93 43.17
CA TRP A 667 0.69 -9.25 41.87
C TRP A 667 1.99 -9.58 41.11
N VAL A 668 2.95 -10.28 41.75
CA VAL A 668 4.23 -10.71 41.16
C VAL A 668 4.19 -12.22 40.89
N VAL A 669 4.82 -12.65 39.81
CA VAL A 669 5.03 -14.05 39.44
C VAL A 669 6.52 -14.27 39.23
N LEU A 670 7.10 -15.20 39.99
CA LEU A 670 8.47 -15.67 39.82
C LEU A 670 8.44 -16.95 39.01
N GLY A 671 9.37 -17.11 38.06
CA GLY A 671 9.46 -18.30 37.23
C GLY A 671 10.89 -18.75 37.00
N VAL A 672 11.07 -20.06 36.96
CA VAL A 672 12.29 -20.71 36.46
C VAL A 672 11.89 -21.68 35.36
N GLY A 673 12.70 -21.73 34.31
CA GLY A 673 12.49 -22.53 33.13
C GLY A 673 13.74 -23.30 32.76
N GLU A 674 13.55 -24.48 32.22
CA GLU A 674 14.58 -25.30 31.62
C GLU A 674 14.04 -25.83 30.27
N GLU A 675 14.91 -25.86 29.26
CA GLU A 675 14.63 -26.46 27.97
C GLU A 675 15.88 -27.12 27.42
N THR A 676 15.83 -28.43 27.18
CA THR A 676 16.92 -29.22 26.64
C THR A 676 16.45 -29.99 25.44
N GLU A 677 17.27 -29.99 24.39
CA GLU A 677 17.12 -30.91 23.27
C GLU A 677 18.47 -31.58 23.01
N GLN A 678 18.45 -32.91 22.96
CA GLN A 678 19.62 -33.75 22.72
C GLN A 678 19.26 -34.75 21.62
N ASN A 679 19.85 -34.59 20.44
CA ASN A 679 19.68 -35.49 19.31
C ASN A 679 21.00 -36.23 19.06
N LYS A 680 21.04 -37.51 19.43
CA LYS A 680 22.16 -38.40 19.18
C LYS A 680 21.89 -39.18 17.91
N LEU A 681 22.79 -39.04 16.93
CA LEU A 681 22.76 -39.78 15.68
C LEU A 681 23.99 -40.69 15.65
N PHE A 682 23.79 -41.99 15.49
CA PHE A 682 24.87 -42.98 15.49
C PHE A 682 25.14 -43.48 14.07
N LEU A 683 26.42 -43.66 13.73
CA LEU A 683 26.81 -44.38 12.51
C LEU A 683 26.43 -45.85 12.63
N ASN A 684 25.85 -46.43 11.57
CA ASN A 684 25.40 -47.81 11.60
C ASN A 684 26.50 -48.78 12.07
N LYS A 685 26.23 -49.54 13.14
CA LYS A 685 27.15 -50.48 13.83
C LYS A 685 28.30 -49.84 14.66
N SER A 686 28.28 -48.53 14.90
CA SER A 686 29.24 -47.83 15.75
C SER A 686 28.54 -47.08 16.89
N ASP A 687 29.20 -46.98 18.04
CA ASP A 687 28.73 -46.17 19.18
C ASP A 687 29.12 -44.68 19.05
N SER A 688 29.81 -44.30 17.96
CA SER A 688 30.23 -42.93 17.72
C SER A 688 29.11 -42.06 17.15
N LEU A 689 29.01 -40.86 17.72
CA LEU A 689 28.09 -39.83 17.29
C LEU A 689 28.54 -39.27 15.93
N THR A 690 27.58 -39.04 15.05
CA THR A 690 27.82 -38.30 13.80
C THR A 690 27.97 -36.81 14.09
N ALA A 691 28.65 -36.09 13.19
CA ALA A 691 28.81 -34.64 13.27
C ALA A 691 27.48 -33.85 13.27
N SER A 692 26.40 -34.47 12.79
CA SER A 692 25.05 -33.89 12.78
C SER A 692 24.30 -34.04 14.11
N SER A 693 24.85 -34.78 15.07
CA SER A 693 24.29 -34.85 16.42
C SER A 693 24.42 -33.48 17.09
N PHE A 694 23.50 -33.14 17.99
CA PHE A 694 23.57 -31.87 18.71
C PHE A 694 22.93 -31.98 20.09
N GLU A 695 23.37 -31.13 21.00
CA GLU A 695 22.72 -30.91 22.27
C GLU A 695 22.70 -29.42 22.58
N PHE A 696 21.57 -28.93 23.10
CA PHE A 696 21.55 -27.65 23.78
C PHE A 696 20.77 -27.71 25.08
N VAL A 697 21.16 -26.87 26.02
CA VAL A 697 20.50 -26.69 27.31
C VAL A 697 20.26 -25.21 27.53
N ILE A 698 19.01 -24.84 27.80
CA ILE A 698 18.57 -23.49 28.11
C ILE A 698 18.11 -23.46 29.57
N LEU A 699 18.66 -22.54 30.34
CA LEU A 699 18.19 -22.21 31.68
C LEU A 699 17.64 -20.79 31.66
N GLN A 700 16.45 -20.59 32.22
CA GLN A 700 15.79 -19.30 32.28
C GLN A 700 15.34 -18.99 33.70
N ALA A 701 15.56 -17.76 34.15
CA ALA A 701 14.92 -17.20 35.33
C ALA A 701 14.20 -15.92 34.94
N PHE A 702 12.97 -15.74 35.41
CA PHE A 702 12.19 -14.56 35.07
C PHE A 702 11.26 -14.12 36.19
N ILE A 703 10.93 -12.83 36.17
CA ILE A 703 9.94 -12.20 37.02
C ILE A 703 9.02 -11.38 36.15
N HIS A 704 7.71 -11.54 36.33
CA HIS A 704 6.71 -10.68 35.71
C HIS A 704 5.57 -10.38 36.68
N ASN A 705 4.67 -9.50 36.31
CA ASN A 705 3.45 -9.27 37.07
C ASN A 705 2.26 -10.09 36.54
N ALA A 706 1.24 -10.26 37.38
CA ALA A 706 0.09 -11.12 37.08
C ALA A 706 -0.70 -10.67 35.84
N ASP A 707 -1.35 -11.62 35.15
CA ASP A 707 -2.08 -11.34 33.91
C ASP A 707 -3.23 -10.32 34.06
N THR A 708 -3.77 -10.19 35.26
CA THR A 708 -4.84 -9.25 35.60
C THR A 708 -4.39 -7.78 35.69
N THR A 709 -3.09 -7.50 35.76
CA THR A 709 -2.59 -6.12 35.88
C THR A 709 -2.64 -5.38 34.53
N LYS A 710 -3.13 -4.13 34.53
CA LYS A 710 -3.14 -3.28 33.32
C LYS A 710 -1.74 -2.88 32.85
N ASN A 711 -0.84 -2.57 33.79
CA ASN A 711 0.57 -2.38 33.46
C ASN A 711 1.23 -3.75 33.41
N LYS A 712 2.21 -3.93 32.53
CA LYS A 712 2.99 -5.17 32.39
C LYS A 712 4.46 -4.89 32.59
N PHE A 713 5.14 -5.80 33.26
CA PHE A 713 6.59 -5.78 33.44
C PHE A 713 7.10 -7.21 33.35
N MET A 714 8.20 -7.43 32.65
CA MET A 714 8.92 -8.70 32.63
C MET A 714 10.41 -8.41 32.60
N LEU A 715 11.16 -9.11 33.45
CA LEU A 715 12.61 -9.21 33.37
C LEU A 715 12.95 -10.70 33.27
N SER A 716 13.74 -11.08 32.28
CA SER A 716 14.21 -12.45 32.13
C SER A 716 15.71 -12.50 31.84
N TYR A 717 16.35 -13.51 32.41
CA TYR A 717 17.72 -13.91 32.11
C TYR A 717 17.67 -15.33 31.56
N LYS A 718 18.28 -15.54 30.39
CA LYS A 718 18.34 -16.84 29.73
C LYS A 718 19.79 -17.15 29.38
N GLN A 719 20.24 -18.34 29.75
CA GLN A 719 21.54 -18.87 29.36
C GLN A 719 21.32 -20.09 28.49
N ARG A 720 21.98 -20.16 27.33
CA ARG A 720 21.96 -21.30 26.42
C ARG A 720 23.37 -21.83 26.23
N ASP A 721 23.57 -23.10 26.48
CA ASP A 721 24.80 -23.81 26.14
C ASP A 721 24.53 -24.73 24.93
N ASP A 722 25.31 -24.61 23.87
CA ASP A 722 25.27 -25.54 22.73
C ASP A 722 26.52 -26.43 22.77
N ASN A 723 26.29 -27.74 22.70
CA ASN A 723 27.32 -28.77 22.75
C ASN A 723 27.34 -29.54 21.42
N VAL A 724 28.55 -29.87 20.98
CA VAL A 724 28.87 -30.50 19.68
C VAL A 724 29.43 -31.90 19.94
N PRO A 725 29.09 -32.91 19.13
CA PRO A 725 29.55 -34.28 19.34
C PRO A 725 31.07 -34.40 19.15
N VAL A 726 31.73 -35.04 20.10
CA VAL A 726 33.14 -35.45 20.02
C VAL A 726 33.23 -36.91 20.44
N ALA A 727 33.51 -37.78 19.48
CA ALA A 727 33.44 -39.23 19.62
C ALA A 727 32.05 -39.69 20.12
N ASN A 728 31.92 -40.01 21.41
CA ASN A 728 30.70 -40.58 21.98
C ASN A 728 30.02 -39.63 23.00
N ASP A 729 30.53 -38.40 23.14
CA ASP A 729 30.06 -37.43 24.13
C ASP A 729 29.82 -36.04 23.51
N PHE A 730 29.17 -35.15 24.24
CA PHE A 730 28.92 -33.77 23.84
C PHE A 730 29.86 -32.82 24.58
N LEU A 731 30.61 -32.01 23.82
CA LEU A 731 31.48 -30.97 24.37
C LEU A 731 30.94 -29.59 24.02
N LYS A 732 30.98 -28.68 24.99
CA LYS A 732 30.46 -27.32 24.84
C LYS A 732 31.26 -26.52 23.82
N ALA A 733 30.57 -26.02 22.80
CA ALA A 733 31.18 -25.16 21.78
C ALA A 733 30.82 -23.69 21.99
N THR A 734 29.57 -23.38 22.31
CA THR A 734 29.11 -22.00 22.49
C THR A 734 28.26 -21.82 23.74
N ARG A 735 28.28 -20.61 24.30
CA ARG A 735 27.41 -20.17 25.39
C ARG A 735 26.81 -18.82 25.03
N ALA A 736 25.49 -18.70 25.09
CA ALA A 736 24.79 -17.44 24.89
C ALA A 736 24.10 -17.00 26.18
N GLU A 737 24.13 -15.70 26.45
CA GLU A 737 23.47 -15.07 27.60
C GLU A 737 22.55 -13.95 27.09
N ASP A 738 21.26 -14.06 27.40
CA ASP A 738 20.23 -13.10 27.01
C ASP A 738 19.65 -12.43 28.27
N ILE A 739 19.54 -11.10 28.26
CA ILE A 739 18.80 -10.31 29.23
C ILE A 739 17.69 -9.59 28.49
N GLU A 740 16.43 -9.88 28.86
CA GLU A 740 15.25 -9.25 28.27
C GLU A 740 14.49 -8.47 29.33
N LEU A 741 14.20 -7.20 29.04
CA LEU A 741 13.33 -6.33 29.82
C LEU A 741 12.16 -5.89 28.94
N SER A 742 10.93 -6.11 29.40
CA SER A 742 9.75 -5.52 28.77
C SER A 742 8.87 -4.80 29.78
N MET A 743 8.32 -3.66 29.35
CA MET A 743 7.48 -2.79 30.17
C MET A 743 6.33 -2.23 29.34
N SER A 744 5.12 -2.24 29.89
CA SER A 744 3.94 -1.56 29.33
C SER A 744 3.22 -0.80 30.44
N LEU A 745 3.26 0.53 30.39
CA LEU A 745 2.50 1.41 31.30
C LEU A 745 1.26 1.92 30.58
N LEU A 746 0.11 1.28 30.83
CA LEU A 746 -1.16 1.55 30.17
C LEU A 746 -2.24 2.10 31.11
N LYS A 747 -1.98 2.12 32.43
CA LYS A 747 -2.94 2.56 33.45
C LYS A 747 -3.19 4.08 33.42
N MET A 748 -2.21 4.88 33.02
CA MET A 748 -2.34 6.34 32.95
C MET A 748 -3.15 6.73 31.70
N LYS A 749 -4.31 7.38 31.86
CA LYS A 749 -5.21 7.70 30.73
C LYS A 749 -4.52 8.54 29.64
N ASN A 750 -3.63 9.46 30.04
CA ASN A 750 -2.98 10.42 29.15
C ASN A 750 -1.54 10.03 28.78
N HIS A 751 -1.02 8.92 29.29
CA HIS A 751 0.35 8.48 29.06
C HIS A 751 0.37 6.97 28.82
N LYS A 752 0.83 6.56 27.64
CA LYS A 752 1.04 5.16 27.28
C LYS A 752 2.51 4.98 26.96
N LEU A 753 3.17 4.06 27.64
CA LEU A 753 4.56 3.68 27.37
C LEU A 753 4.63 2.18 27.11
N ARG A 754 5.28 1.77 26.03
CA ARG A 754 5.70 0.39 25.79
C ARG A 754 7.19 0.41 25.53
N SER A 755 7.93 -0.53 26.11
CA SER A 755 9.35 -0.65 25.86
C SER A 755 9.79 -2.10 25.97
N THR A 756 10.68 -2.50 25.07
CA THR A 756 11.39 -3.78 25.08
C THR A 756 12.88 -3.50 24.94
N PHE A 757 13.70 -4.27 25.62
CA PHE A 757 15.15 -4.20 25.54
C PHE A 757 15.69 -5.63 25.69
N THR A 758 16.53 -6.03 24.75
CA THR A 758 17.15 -7.34 24.71
C THR A 758 18.65 -7.16 24.48
N TYR A 759 19.46 -7.63 25.41
CA TYR A 759 20.90 -7.73 25.27
C TYR A 759 21.28 -9.21 25.18
N ARG A 760 21.99 -9.59 24.11
CA ARG A 760 22.49 -10.94 23.92
C ARG A 760 23.99 -10.92 23.68
N LYS A 761 24.71 -11.82 24.35
CA LYS A 761 26.13 -12.07 24.14
C LYS A 761 26.38 -13.53 23.80
N LEU A 762 27.04 -13.78 22.68
CA LEU A 762 27.47 -15.12 22.25
C LEU A 762 28.97 -15.30 22.52
N HIS A 763 29.29 -16.23 23.41
CA HIS A 763 30.64 -16.67 23.73
C HIS A 763 31.00 -17.93 22.94
N ILE A 764 32.22 -17.96 22.42
CA ILE A 764 32.84 -19.15 21.83
C ILE A 764 33.71 -19.81 22.89
N VAL A 765 33.31 -20.99 23.34
CA VAL A 765 33.99 -21.76 24.39
C VAL A 765 35.15 -22.55 23.81
N SER A 766 34.98 -23.08 22.58
CA SER A 766 36.03 -23.82 21.87
C SER A 766 36.12 -23.44 20.40
N ASN A 767 37.20 -22.76 20.02
CA ASN A 767 37.48 -22.36 18.62
C ASN A 767 37.81 -23.54 17.69
N THR A 768 38.06 -24.74 18.23
CA THR A 768 38.30 -25.94 17.43
C THR A 768 37.02 -26.68 17.06
N LEU A 769 35.91 -26.41 17.76
CA LEU A 769 34.61 -27.07 17.56
C LEU A 769 33.61 -26.25 16.75
N THR A 770 33.89 -24.96 16.52
CA THR A 770 33.02 -24.08 15.73
C THR A 770 33.81 -22.99 15.01
N THR A 771 33.31 -22.60 13.83
CA THR A 771 33.83 -21.47 13.04
C THR A 771 33.06 -20.17 13.30
N ILE A 772 32.03 -20.21 14.15
CA ILE A 772 31.22 -19.05 14.51
C ILE A 772 32.07 -18.07 15.31
N LYS A 773 31.92 -16.78 15.04
CA LYS A 773 32.61 -15.70 15.76
C LYS A 773 31.77 -15.23 16.95
N PRO A 774 32.40 -14.76 18.05
CA PRO A 774 31.69 -14.08 19.12
C PRO A 774 30.90 -12.88 18.59
N GLU A 775 29.69 -12.66 19.12
CA GLU A 775 28.80 -11.60 18.67
C GLU A 775 28.06 -10.99 19.88
N GLU A 776 27.79 -9.69 19.80
CA GLU A 776 26.99 -8.96 20.78
C GLU A 776 25.86 -8.26 20.04
N THR A 777 24.63 -8.53 20.45
CA THR A 777 23.42 -8.00 19.83
C THR A 777 22.62 -7.21 20.87
N VAL A 778 22.21 -6.00 20.50
CA VAL A 778 21.30 -5.18 21.31
C VAL A 778 20.09 -4.84 20.47
N LEU A 779 18.92 -5.22 20.95
CA LEU A 779 17.63 -4.77 20.42
C LEU A 779 16.97 -3.89 21.46
N ALA A 780 16.40 -2.77 21.04
CA ALA A 780 15.58 -1.97 21.94
C ALA A 780 14.47 -1.30 21.17
N ARG A 781 13.31 -1.18 21.80
CA ARG A 781 12.16 -0.48 21.28
C ARG A 781 11.51 0.33 22.40
N VAL A 782 11.13 1.56 22.10
CA VAL A 782 10.43 2.46 23.01
C VAL A 782 9.32 3.18 22.24
N GLU A 783 8.09 3.05 22.72
CA GLU A 783 6.91 3.72 22.20
C GLU A 783 6.26 4.52 23.33
N TYR A 784 6.23 5.84 23.20
CA TYR A 784 5.65 6.73 24.20
C TYR A 784 4.64 7.69 23.58
N ASN A 785 3.42 7.68 24.11
CA ASN A 785 2.37 8.63 23.74
C ASN A 785 1.91 9.37 24.99
N GLY A 786 2.05 10.69 25.02
CA GLY A 786 1.82 11.50 26.22
C GLY A 786 1.09 12.82 25.94
N ASN A 787 0.14 13.16 26.82
CA ASN A 787 -0.52 14.48 26.86
C ASN A 787 -0.33 15.10 28.25
N PHE A 788 0.39 16.23 28.32
CA PHE A 788 0.62 16.97 29.57
C PHE A 788 -0.30 18.19 29.64
N LEU A 789 -0.68 18.57 30.87
CA LEU A 789 -1.39 19.81 31.18
C LEU A 789 -2.57 20.06 30.22
N LYS A 790 -3.57 19.16 30.21
CA LYS A 790 -4.78 19.28 29.36
C LYS A 790 -4.48 19.56 27.87
N ASN A 791 -3.54 18.82 27.28
CA ASN A 791 -3.10 18.95 25.88
C ASN A 791 -2.33 20.24 25.56
N LEU A 792 -1.77 20.94 26.56
CA LEU A 792 -0.79 22.01 26.28
C LEU A 792 0.47 21.44 25.63
N ILE A 793 0.88 20.23 26.02
CA ILE A 793 1.96 19.48 25.38
C ILE A 793 1.42 18.12 24.98
N SER A 794 1.52 17.79 23.69
CA SER A 794 1.28 16.45 23.17
C SER A 794 2.57 15.93 22.56
N THR A 795 2.93 14.69 22.88
CA THR A 795 4.15 14.05 22.40
C THR A 795 3.90 12.62 21.97
N ASN A 796 4.54 12.22 20.88
CA ASN A 796 4.64 10.84 20.42
C ASN A 796 6.11 10.55 20.12
N THR A 797 6.65 9.49 20.71
CA THR A 797 8.04 9.06 20.57
C THR A 797 8.05 7.59 20.18
N TYR A 798 8.77 7.28 19.10
CA TYR A 798 9.14 5.93 18.69
C TYR A 798 10.65 5.88 18.56
N TYR A 799 11.27 4.88 19.16
CA TYR A 799 12.69 4.64 19.06
C TYR A 799 12.91 3.14 18.94
N GLU A 800 13.66 2.70 17.93
CA GLU A 800 13.99 1.30 17.72
C GLU A 800 15.45 1.18 17.25
N ILE A 801 16.17 0.21 17.81
CA ILE A 801 17.53 -0.15 17.40
C ILE A 801 17.64 -1.64 17.20
N GLY A 802 18.49 -2.04 16.26
CA GLY A 802 18.84 -3.43 16.06
C GLY A 802 19.98 -3.60 15.08
N SER A 803 20.06 -4.79 14.50
CA SER A 803 21.06 -5.14 13.49
C SER A 803 20.44 -6.03 12.43
N GLY A 804 20.92 -5.88 11.21
CA GLY A 804 20.35 -6.54 10.04
C GLY A 804 21.28 -6.46 8.84
N LEU A 805 20.67 -6.53 7.66
CA LEU A 805 21.33 -6.34 6.38
C LEU A 805 20.75 -5.12 5.65
N GLU A 806 21.51 -4.58 4.72
CA GLU A 806 21.04 -3.65 3.69
C GLU A 806 21.37 -4.24 2.32
N VAL A 807 20.36 -4.32 1.46
CA VAL A 807 20.51 -4.78 0.07
C VAL A 807 21.08 -3.63 -0.76
N LYS A 808 22.06 -3.92 -1.62
CA LYS A 808 22.47 -2.94 -2.64
C LYS A 808 21.37 -2.84 -3.68
N LYS A 809 20.80 -1.66 -3.88
CA LYS A 809 19.71 -1.49 -4.84
C LYS A 809 20.26 -1.21 -6.23
N GLU A 810 19.58 -1.74 -7.23
CA GLU A 810 19.84 -1.43 -8.63
C GLU A 810 18.57 -0.84 -9.23
N PHE A 811 18.67 0.01 -10.24
CA PHE A 811 17.51 0.57 -10.90
C PHE A 811 17.76 0.77 -12.39
N LEU A 812 16.66 0.87 -13.12
CA LEU A 812 16.62 1.25 -14.53
C LEU A 812 15.45 2.20 -14.77
N PHE A 813 15.46 2.87 -15.91
CA PHE A 813 14.40 3.74 -16.37
C PHE A 813 13.63 3.06 -17.51
N VAL A 814 12.31 3.05 -17.39
CA VAL A 814 11.41 2.56 -18.44
C VAL A 814 10.61 3.72 -19.00
N GLU A 815 10.54 3.81 -20.32
CA GLU A 815 9.74 4.80 -21.01
C GLU A 815 8.24 4.52 -20.82
N VAL A 816 7.49 5.58 -20.53
CA VAL A 816 6.04 5.57 -20.37
C VAL A 816 5.45 6.76 -21.11
N GLN A 817 4.13 6.75 -21.30
CA GLN A 817 3.46 7.86 -21.94
C GLN A 817 3.70 9.17 -21.17
N PRO A 818 3.96 10.30 -21.86
CA PRO A 818 4.20 11.59 -21.21
C PRO A 818 3.12 11.95 -20.18
N GLY A 819 3.54 12.30 -18.98
CA GLY A 819 2.65 12.67 -17.87
C GLY A 819 2.13 11.52 -17.02
N GLN A 820 2.56 10.28 -17.31
CA GLN A 820 2.43 9.11 -16.42
C GLN A 820 3.74 8.78 -15.68
N GLY A 821 4.88 9.30 -16.16
CA GLY A 821 6.18 9.09 -15.56
C GLY A 821 6.51 10.06 -14.42
N THR A 822 7.76 10.00 -13.98
CA THR A 822 8.34 10.88 -12.94
C THR A 822 9.69 11.46 -13.34
N HIS A 823 10.33 10.90 -14.36
CA HIS A 823 11.63 11.32 -14.86
C HIS A 823 11.54 11.74 -16.33
N THR A 824 12.55 12.48 -16.76
CA THR A 824 12.75 12.91 -18.14
C THR A 824 14.19 12.61 -18.56
N PHE A 825 14.37 12.25 -19.83
CA PHE A 825 15.69 12.09 -20.43
C PHE A 825 16.21 13.45 -20.88
N ILE A 826 17.40 13.84 -20.41
CA ILE A 826 18.00 15.16 -20.68
C ILE A 826 18.96 15.18 -21.88
N GLY A 827 19.16 14.04 -22.54
CA GLY A 827 20.02 13.87 -23.72
C GLY A 827 21.19 12.92 -23.48
N ASP A 828 21.78 12.41 -24.56
CA ASP A 828 22.98 11.56 -24.54
C ASP A 828 24.20 12.44 -24.22
N LEU A 829 24.68 12.36 -22.97
CA LEU A 829 25.74 13.19 -22.42
C LEU A 829 27.13 12.69 -22.81
N ASN A 830 27.27 11.40 -23.16
CA ASN A 830 28.56 10.81 -23.51
C ASN A 830 28.69 10.45 -25.00
N ASN A 831 27.66 10.72 -25.81
CA ASN A 831 27.55 10.45 -27.24
C ASN A 831 27.81 8.98 -27.60
N ASN A 832 27.40 8.05 -26.74
CA ASN A 832 27.58 6.61 -26.97
C ASN A 832 26.42 5.97 -27.76
N GLY A 833 25.35 6.73 -28.06
CA GLY A 833 24.18 6.28 -28.79
C GLY A 833 23.21 5.40 -27.98
N ALA A 834 23.40 5.30 -26.66
CA ALA A 834 22.57 4.57 -25.71
C ALA A 834 22.15 5.49 -24.56
N LYS A 835 21.04 5.18 -23.89
CA LYS A 835 20.59 5.95 -22.73
C LYS A 835 21.24 5.41 -21.45
N ASP A 836 21.94 6.27 -20.74
CA ASP A 836 22.63 5.95 -19.49
C ASP A 836 21.89 6.47 -18.25
N LEU A 837 22.13 5.85 -17.09
CA LEU A 837 21.43 6.13 -15.83
C LEU A 837 21.60 7.58 -15.33
N ASN A 838 22.68 8.28 -15.70
CA ASN A 838 22.93 9.68 -15.34
C ASN A 838 22.31 10.71 -16.29
N GLU A 839 21.58 10.24 -17.31
CA GLU A 839 20.95 11.07 -18.33
C GLU A 839 19.45 11.26 -18.05
N PHE A 840 18.99 10.84 -16.87
CA PHE A 840 17.63 10.97 -16.40
C PHE A 840 17.56 11.88 -15.17
N GLU A 841 16.64 12.84 -15.19
CA GLU A 841 16.37 13.74 -14.07
C GLU A 841 14.88 13.75 -13.72
N ILE A 842 14.55 14.19 -12.49
CA ILE A 842 13.15 14.27 -12.04
C ILE A 842 12.42 15.32 -12.88
N ALA A 843 11.34 14.91 -13.56
CA ALA A 843 10.57 15.80 -14.41
C ALA A 843 9.82 16.86 -13.58
N ILE A 844 9.95 18.13 -13.96
CA ILE A 844 9.33 19.26 -13.26
C ILE A 844 7.95 19.57 -13.83
N PHE A 845 7.81 19.40 -15.15
CA PHE A 845 6.53 19.56 -15.85
C PHE A 845 5.97 18.20 -16.24
N ARG A 846 4.65 18.08 -16.22
CA ARG A 846 3.95 16.82 -16.50
C ARG A 846 4.24 16.31 -17.92
N ASP A 847 4.32 17.20 -18.89
CA ASP A 847 4.63 16.84 -20.29
C ASP A 847 6.04 16.26 -20.48
N GLN A 848 6.98 16.52 -19.57
CA GLN A 848 8.33 15.95 -19.60
C GLN A 848 8.43 14.60 -18.89
N ALA A 849 7.42 14.21 -18.11
CA ALA A 849 7.47 13.04 -17.25
C ALA A 849 7.14 11.77 -18.06
N ASN A 850 8.09 11.32 -18.88
CA ASN A 850 7.95 10.19 -19.80
C ASN A 850 8.80 8.97 -19.42
N TYR A 851 9.48 8.98 -18.27
CA TYR A 851 10.20 7.80 -17.75
C TYR A 851 9.82 7.51 -16.30
N ILE A 852 9.90 6.23 -15.92
CA ILE A 852 9.75 5.77 -14.53
C ILE A 852 11.01 5.06 -14.06
N LYS A 853 11.41 5.31 -12.82
CA LYS A 853 12.52 4.60 -12.16
C LYS A 853 12.00 3.32 -11.54
N ILE A 854 12.52 2.17 -11.96
CA ILE A 854 12.16 0.85 -11.42
C ILE A 854 13.37 0.26 -10.72
N PHE A 855 13.24 -0.08 -9.44
CA PHE A 855 14.27 -0.82 -8.73
C PHE A 855 14.23 -2.31 -9.11
N THR A 856 15.39 -2.85 -9.47
CA THR A 856 15.58 -4.29 -9.65
C THR A 856 16.31 -4.86 -8.42
N PRO A 857 15.89 -6.00 -7.89
CA PRO A 857 16.53 -6.54 -6.69
C PRO A 857 17.90 -7.15 -7.03
N THR A 858 18.79 -7.16 -6.03
CA THR A 858 20.12 -7.79 -6.12
C THR A 858 20.27 -8.84 -5.02
N ASN A 859 21.31 -9.67 -5.12
CA ASN A 859 21.66 -10.66 -4.10
C ASN A 859 22.83 -10.20 -3.22
N GLU A 860 23.22 -8.92 -3.31
CA GLU A 860 24.32 -8.36 -2.53
C GLU A 860 23.81 -7.67 -1.26
N PHE A 861 24.26 -8.15 -0.11
CA PHE A 861 23.86 -7.64 1.20
C PHE A 861 25.08 -7.17 1.99
N VAL A 862 24.90 -6.07 2.72
CA VAL A 862 25.90 -5.51 3.64
C VAL A 862 25.34 -5.56 5.06
N LYS A 863 26.11 -6.04 6.04
CA LYS A 863 25.70 -6.03 7.45
C LYS A 863 25.58 -4.60 7.96
N THR A 864 24.48 -4.30 8.65
CA THR A 864 24.22 -2.97 9.19
C THR A 864 23.65 -3.00 10.61
N TYR A 865 23.88 -1.94 11.37
CA TYR A 865 23.22 -1.62 12.63
C TYR A 865 22.20 -0.53 12.37
N THR A 866 20.98 -0.74 12.83
CA THR A 866 19.82 0.09 12.50
C THR A 866 19.43 0.96 13.69
N ASN A 867 19.01 2.18 13.38
CA ASN A 867 18.44 3.12 14.33
C ASN A 867 17.27 3.84 13.68
N GLN A 868 16.09 3.70 14.26
CA GLN A 868 14.89 4.39 13.85
C GLN A 868 14.41 5.26 15.01
N PHE A 869 14.20 6.54 14.75
CA PHE A 869 13.67 7.46 15.73
C PHE A 869 12.60 8.35 15.08
N ASN A 870 11.47 8.49 15.74
CA ASN A 870 10.39 9.37 15.32
C ASN A 870 9.80 10.07 16.53
N GLN A 871 9.95 11.39 16.57
CA GLN A 871 9.47 12.26 17.62
C GLN A 871 8.52 13.30 17.02
N SER A 872 7.30 13.35 17.53
CA SER A 872 6.35 14.42 17.25
C SER A 872 6.03 15.14 18.55
N LEU A 873 6.26 16.45 18.60
CA LEU A 873 5.97 17.32 19.73
C LEU A 873 5.06 18.45 19.27
N PHE A 874 3.96 18.66 19.99
CA PHE A 874 3.05 19.77 19.77
C PHE A 874 2.86 20.57 21.06
N LEU A 875 3.26 21.83 21.02
CA LEU A 875 3.10 22.80 22.11
C LEU A 875 1.96 23.75 21.75
N GLN A 876 0.85 23.67 22.49
CA GLN A 876 -0.35 24.47 22.30
C GLN A 876 -0.78 25.20 23.60
N PRO A 877 -0.07 26.26 24.02
CA PRO A 877 -0.44 27.05 25.20
C PRO A 877 -1.85 27.67 25.14
N GLU A 878 -2.40 27.91 23.94
CA GLU A 878 -3.77 28.40 23.74
C GLU A 878 -4.85 27.47 24.32
N ALA A 879 -4.57 26.16 24.45
CA ALA A 879 -5.51 25.19 25.02
C ALA A 879 -5.87 25.49 26.49
N ILE A 880 -4.96 26.16 27.23
CA ILE A 880 -5.20 26.59 28.61
C ILE A 880 -5.33 28.12 28.69
N TRP A 881 -4.43 28.86 28.04
CA TRP A 881 -4.29 30.31 28.25
C TRP A 881 -4.93 31.16 27.15
N GLY A 882 -5.78 30.57 26.31
CA GLY A 882 -6.50 31.29 25.26
C GLY A 882 -7.40 32.42 25.79
N GLY A 883 -8.05 32.21 26.95
CA GLY A 883 -8.95 33.19 27.59
C GLY A 883 -8.31 34.09 28.67
N GLU A 884 -7.04 33.87 29.00
CA GLU A 884 -6.34 34.59 30.07
C GLU A 884 -5.95 36.02 29.66
N LYS A 885 -5.49 36.83 30.63
CA LYS A 885 -4.97 38.20 30.41
C LYS A 885 -3.48 38.28 30.78
N GLY A 886 -2.82 39.39 30.42
CA GLY A 886 -1.41 39.65 30.74
C GLY A 886 -0.43 38.70 30.03
N VAL A 887 0.63 38.27 30.75
CA VAL A 887 1.71 37.42 30.19
C VAL A 887 1.18 36.09 29.64
N LYS A 888 0.21 35.46 30.30
CA LYS A 888 -0.40 34.20 29.83
C LYS A 888 -1.05 34.36 28.45
N LYS A 889 -1.67 35.52 28.18
CA LYS A 889 -2.27 35.84 26.88
C LYS A 889 -1.22 36.08 25.79
N LEU A 890 -0.04 36.56 26.17
CA LEU A 890 1.08 36.70 25.23
C LEU A 890 1.62 35.32 24.86
N VAL A 891 1.83 34.45 25.85
CA VAL A 891 2.33 33.09 25.62
C VAL A 891 1.34 32.24 24.82
N SER A 892 0.03 32.40 25.00
CA SER A 892 -0.97 31.69 24.18
C SER A 892 -1.00 32.08 22.70
N ARG A 893 -0.29 33.14 22.30
CA ARG A 893 -0.10 33.48 20.89
C ARG A 893 0.95 32.60 20.23
N PHE A 894 1.87 32.02 20.99
CA PHE A 894 2.91 31.17 20.47
C PHE A 894 2.46 29.71 20.53
N SER A 895 2.69 28.97 19.45
CA SER A 895 2.58 27.51 19.44
C SER A 895 3.71 26.93 18.62
N ASN A 896 4.03 25.66 18.83
CA ASN A 896 5.11 25.01 18.13
C ASN A 896 4.73 23.58 17.75
N ARG A 897 5.08 23.16 16.55
CA ARG A 897 4.97 21.78 16.09
C ARG A 897 6.32 21.32 15.58
N ALA A 898 6.98 20.43 16.30
CA ALA A 898 8.25 19.85 15.93
C ALA A 898 8.07 18.37 15.59
N ASN A 899 8.53 17.94 14.43
CA ASN A 899 8.63 16.54 14.03
C ASN A 899 10.07 16.26 13.66
N PHE A 900 10.63 15.18 14.19
CA PHE A 900 11.94 14.67 13.83
C PHE A 900 11.81 13.18 13.56
N ARG A 901 12.14 12.77 12.35
CA ARG A 901 12.18 11.37 11.94
C ARG A 901 13.57 11.07 11.39
N THR A 902 14.13 9.93 11.77
CA THR A 902 15.35 9.38 11.18
C THR A 902 15.24 7.87 11.10
N SER A 903 15.77 7.31 10.01
CA SER A 903 16.04 5.90 9.84
C SER A 903 17.47 5.80 9.31
N ARG A 904 18.39 5.36 10.17
CA ARG A 904 19.83 5.30 9.91
C ARG A 904 20.28 3.86 9.94
N LYS A 905 21.14 3.48 9.00
CA LYS A 905 21.86 2.20 8.96
C LYS A 905 23.35 2.43 8.81
N VAL A 906 24.15 1.81 9.67
CA VAL A 906 25.61 1.96 9.68
C VAL A 906 26.34 0.62 9.66
N SER A 907 27.56 0.59 9.15
CA SER A 907 28.37 -0.63 9.06
C SER A 907 29.13 -0.96 10.34
N ASN A 908 29.40 0.03 11.21
CA ASN A 908 30.10 -0.13 12.48
C ASN A 908 29.16 -0.13 13.70
N LYS A 909 29.65 -0.66 14.83
CA LYS A 909 28.90 -0.69 16.11
C LYS A 909 29.02 0.61 16.91
N ASP A 910 29.82 1.56 16.44
CA ASP A 910 30.07 2.78 17.19
C ASP A 910 28.91 3.76 16.97
N ASP A 911 28.40 4.35 18.07
CA ASP A 911 27.37 5.38 18.07
C ASP A 911 26.05 5.08 17.33
N TYR A 912 25.80 3.83 16.90
CA TYR A 912 24.54 3.48 16.20
C TYR A 912 23.31 3.72 17.07
N PHE A 913 23.45 3.78 18.39
CA PHE A 913 22.38 4.15 19.34
C PHE A 913 21.95 5.62 19.25
N ASN A 914 22.78 6.51 18.69
CA ASN A 914 22.47 7.94 18.66
C ASN A 914 21.69 8.33 17.39
N PRO A 915 20.39 8.66 17.48
CA PRO A 915 19.60 9.03 16.30
C PRO A 915 19.94 10.43 15.74
N PHE A 916 20.70 11.24 16.48
CA PHE A 916 20.97 12.63 16.11
C PHE A 916 22.23 12.80 15.24
N ILE A 917 23.00 11.72 15.02
CA ILE A 917 24.14 11.71 14.09
C ILE A 917 23.58 11.57 12.68
N ALA A 918 23.82 12.58 11.86
CA ALA A 918 23.26 12.68 10.52
C ALA A 918 24.26 13.26 9.51
N ASP A 919 25.56 13.01 9.72
CA ASP A 919 26.57 13.37 8.75
C ASP A 919 26.49 12.41 7.56
N VAL A 920 26.25 12.94 6.36
CA VAL A 920 26.11 12.13 5.14
C VAL A 920 27.47 11.67 4.61
N ASP A 921 28.52 12.41 4.95
CA ASP A 921 29.90 12.16 4.52
C ASP A 921 30.59 11.08 5.37
N ASP A 922 29.94 10.64 6.45
CA ASP A 922 30.39 9.52 7.28
C ASP A 922 30.50 8.23 6.44
N SER A 923 31.71 7.68 6.35
CA SER A 923 31.99 6.45 5.59
C SER A 923 31.36 5.21 6.22
N SER A 924 31.06 5.24 7.52
CA SER A 924 30.33 4.17 8.19
C SER A 924 28.82 4.21 7.93
N LEU A 925 28.30 5.36 7.48
CA LEU A 925 26.90 5.53 7.14
C LEU A 925 26.57 4.85 5.81
N VAL A 926 25.80 3.76 5.89
CA VAL A 926 25.37 2.98 4.73
C VAL A 926 24.13 3.61 4.11
N THR A 927 23.08 3.85 4.92
CA THR A 927 21.89 4.59 4.48
C THR A 927 21.36 5.51 5.58
N ILE A 928 20.74 6.63 5.18
CA ILE A 928 19.98 7.49 6.07
C ILE A 928 18.74 8.00 5.36
N ASN A 929 17.62 8.07 6.07
CA ASN A 929 16.47 8.86 5.69
C ASN A 929 16.05 9.68 6.90
N MET A 930 16.38 10.97 6.88
CA MET A 930 16.16 11.91 7.97
C MET A 930 15.29 13.07 7.50
N GLY A 931 14.30 13.45 8.32
CA GLY A 931 13.49 14.63 8.13
C GLY A 931 13.23 15.33 9.46
N VAL A 932 13.62 16.60 9.56
CA VAL A 932 13.27 17.50 10.64
C VAL A 932 12.34 18.57 10.08
N LEU A 933 11.16 18.72 10.66
CA LEU A 933 10.23 19.80 10.37
C LEU A 933 9.79 20.45 11.68
N ASN A 934 10.18 21.70 11.90
CA ASN A 934 9.79 22.45 13.06
C ASN A 934 9.12 23.76 12.65
N THR A 935 7.85 23.93 13.03
CA THR A 935 7.09 25.16 12.75
C THR A 935 6.75 25.88 14.04
N PHE A 936 7.30 27.08 14.20
CA PHE A 936 6.95 28.02 15.25
C PHE A 936 5.89 28.97 14.73
N TYR A 937 4.74 28.99 15.40
CA TYR A 937 3.63 29.87 15.03
C TYR A 937 3.51 31.01 16.03
N PHE A 938 3.24 32.20 15.50
CA PHE A 938 2.75 33.35 16.24
C PHE A 938 1.36 33.70 15.74
N ASN A 939 0.38 33.75 16.66
CA ASN A 939 -1.01 34.09 16.37
C ASN A 939 -1.66 33.22 15.29
N ARG A 940 -1.39 31.91 15.31
CA ARG A 940 -1.90 30.94 14.31
C ARG A 940 -3.41 31.06 14.06
N THR A 941 -4.21 31.20 15.12
CA THR A 941 -5.67 31.25 15.08
C THR A 941 -6.24 32.68 14.92
N ASN A 942 -5.38 33.70 14.88
CA ASN A 942 -5.82 35.10 14.81
C ASN A 942 -6.28 35.47 13.40
N THR A 943 -7.40 36.16 13.28
CA THR A 943 -7.98 36.52 11.98
C THR A 943 -7.32 37.73 11.29
N LYS A 944 -6.49 38.53 11.98
CA LYS A 944 -5.84 39.74 11.42
C LYS A 944 -4.39 39.53 11.01
N PHE A 945 -3.57 38.96 11.88
CA PHE A 945 -2.14 38.78 11.63
C PHE A 945 -1.65 37.46 12.21
N GLY A 946 -0.82 36.75 11.46
CA GLY A 946 -0.10 35.57 11.93
C GLY A 946 1.26 35.46 11.24
N ALA A 947 2.21 34.80 11.90
CA ALA A 947 3.53 34.55 11.35
C ALA A 947 4.00 33.15 11.74
N ASP A 948 4.63 32.47 10.78
CA ASP A 948 5.13 31.12 10.93
C ASP A 948 6.62 31.13 10.57
N TYR A 949 7.46 30.58 11.43
CA TYR A 949 8.86 30.29 11.13
C TYR A 949 9.01 28.77 11.01
N ILE A 950 9.46 28.33 9.84
CA ILE A 950 9.58 26.93 9.45
C ILE A 950 11.07 26.63 9.31
N TYR A 951 11.54 25.66 10.09
CA TYR A 951 12.84 25.04 9.93
C TYR A 951 12.63 23.65 9.33
N GLN A 952 13.33 23.37 8.23
CA GLN A 952 13.27 22.08 7.55
C GLN A 952 14.69 21.56 7.27
N ASN A 953 14.95 20.29 7.56
CA ASN A 953 16.21 19.63 7.24
C ASN A 953 15.93 18.18 6.83
N ASN A 954 16.16 17.88 5.56
CA ASN A 954 15.97 16.56 4.97
C ASN A 954 17.32 16.04 4.51
N LYS A 955 17.68 14.82 4.90
CA LYS A 955 18.88 14.13 4.45
C LYS A 955 18.52 12.73 4.00
N ASP A 956 19.03 12.33 2.86
CA ASP A 956 18.87 11.00 2.30
C ASP A 956 20.23 10.48 1.83
N LYS A 957 20.53 9.21 2.12
CA LYS A 957 21.69 8.49 1.58
C LYS A 957 21.23 7.08 1.26
N SER A 958 21.48 6.66 0.03
CA SER A 958 21.08 5.37 -0.51
C SER A 958 22.30 4.57 -0.97
N LEU A 959 22.24 3.25 -0.79
CA LEU A 959 23.27 2.31 -1.22
C LEU A 959 22.84 1.66 -2.54
N LEU A 960 23.57 1.96 -3.62
CA LEU A 960 23.31 1.43 -4.94
C LEU A 960 24.43 0.46 -5.37
N THR A 961 24.19 -0.34 -6.40
CA THR A 961 25.23 -1.15 -7.05
C THR A 961 26.38 -0.28 -7.58
N ASN A 962 26.04 0.91 -8.10
CA ASN A 962 26.99 1.94 -8.56
C ASN A 962 27.50 2.85 -7.42
N GLY A 963 27.55 2.39 -6.17
CA GLY A 963 28.05 3.17 -5.04
C GLY A 963 26.96 3.97 -4.30
N VAL A 964 27.35 4.98 -3.51
CA VAL A 964 26.40 5.76 -2.71
C VAL A 964 25.89 7.01 -3.44
N GLU A 965 24.60 7.31 -3.28
CA GLU A 965 23.98 8.58 -3.68
C GLU A 965 23.38 9.23 -2.44
N SER A 966 23.67 10.52 -2.21
CA SER A 966 23.17 11.29 -1.07
C SER A 966 22.61 12.64 -1.47
N ARG A 967 21.58 13.07 -0.76
CA ARG A 967 20.86 14.33 -0.95
C ARG A 967 20.68 15.01 0.39
N ASN A 968 20.91 16.30 0.44
CA ASN A 968 20.69 17.09 1.64
C ASN A 968 20.00 18.41 1.28
N GLN A 969 18.91 18.70 1.96
CA GLN A 969 18.14 19.92 1.81
C GLN A 969 17.84 20.53 3.17
N PHE A 970 18.33 21.73 3.38
CA PHE A 970 18.17 22.51 4.59
C PHE A 970 17.50 23.83 4.26
N SER A 971 16.50 24.26 5.03
CA SER A 971 15.87 25.57 4.82
C SER A 971 15.33 26.23 6.08
N HIS A 972 15.37 27.56 6.05
CA HIS A 972 14.69 28.46 6.96
C HIS A 972 13.67 29.28 6.17
N THR A 973 12.40 29.21 6.56
CA THR A 973 11.33 29.95 5.88
C THR A 973 10.52 30.74 6.89
N VAL A 974 10.40 32.06 6.67
CA VAL A 974 9.49 32.93 7.41
C VAL A 974 8.30 33.22 6.52
N LYS A 975 7.09 32.90 7.00
CA LYS A 975 5.83 33.19 6.33
C LYS A 975 4.99 34.10 7.21
N THR A 976 4.68 35.30 6.75
CA THR A 976 3.79 36.22 7.45
C THR A 976 2.49 36.41 6.67
N ARG A 977 1.38 36.55 7.39
CA ARG A 977 0.07 36.85 6.84
C ARG A 977 -0.50 38.04 7.56
N TRP A 978 -0.82 39.09 6.81
CA TRP A 978 -1.51 40.27 7.29
C TRP A 978 -2.80 40.49 6.50
N ASN A 979 -3.93 40.22 7.15
CA ASN A 979 -5.25 40.59 6.68
C ASN A 979 -5.48 42.06 7.06
N ILE A 980 -5.03 42.98 6.19
CA ILE A 980 -5.12 44.45 6.38
C ILE A 980 -6.59 44.85 6.60
N THR A 981 -7.47 44.29 5.77
CA THR A 981 -8.93 44.35 5.93
C THR A 981 -9.52 42.96 5.71
N ARG A 982 -10.86 42.83 5.71
CA ARG A 982 -11.52 41.60 5.27
C ARG A 982 -11.34 41.33 3.76
N VAL A 983 -10.89 42.33 3.01
CA VAL A 983 -10.72 42.29 1.55
C VAL A 983 -9.25 42.17 1.14
N TYR A 984 -8.35 42.88 1.80
CA TYR A 984 -6.93 42.92 1.43
C TYR A 984 -6.08 42.04 2.34
N THR A 985 -5.35 41.10 1.75
CA THR A 985 -4.41 40.22 2.46
C THR A 985 -3.03 40.31 1.82
N LEU A 986 -2.02 40.58 2.63
CA LEU A 986 -0.62 40.47 2.24
C LEU A 986 -0.03 39.20 2.87
N VAL A 987 0.56 38.34 2.04
CA VAL A 987 1.37 37.21 2.49
C VAL A 987 2.80 37.48 2.05
N MET A 988 3.76 37.34 2.95
CA MET A 988 5.18 37.47 2.63
C MET A 988 5.88 36.18 3.01
N LEU A 989 6.55 35.56 2.04
CA LEU A 989 7.42 34.41 2.25
C LEU A 989 8.87 34.85 2.01
N ALA A 990 9.76 34.56 2.95
CA ALA A 990 11.20 34.72 2.77
C ALA A 990 11.87 33.40 3.16
N SER A 991 12.73 32.87 2.31
CA SER A 991 13.37 31.58 2.49
C SER A 991 14.86 31.66 2.19
N GLN A 992 15.65 30.94 2.99
CA GLN A 992 17.06 30.67 2.71
C GLN A 992 17.25 29.16 2.82
N ALA A 993 17.86 28.54 1.82
CA ALA A 993 18.04 27.10 1.76
C ALA A 993 19.41 26.69 1.22
N ASN A 994 19.89 25.52 1.63
CA ASN A 994 21.01 24.82 1.02
C ASN A 994 20.48 23.50 0.46
N LYS A 995 20.76 23.22 -0.82
CA LYS A 995 20.38 21.97 -1.48
C LYS A 995 21.62 21.37 -2.12
N SER A 996 21.94 20.12 -1.77
CA SER A 996 23.11 19.41 -2.29
C SER A 996 22.76 17.99 -2.73
N ASN A 997 23.48 17.52 -3.74
CA ASN A 997 23.43 16.15 -4.24
C ASN A 997 24.87 15.67 -4.43
N PHE A 998 25.14 14.42 -4.05
CA PHE A 998 26.43 13.77 -4.23
C PHE A 998 26.22 12.31 -4.65
N SER A 999 26.86 11.92 -5.75
CA SER A 999 26.96 10.57 -6.26
C SER A 999 28.44 10.19 -6.36
N GLU A 1000 28.77 9.00 -5.89
CA GLU A 1000 30.11 8.43 -5.99
C GLU A 1000 30.51 8.11 -7.43
N PHE A 1001 29.56 7.61 -8.24
CA PHE A 1001 29.81 7.16 -9.62
C PHE A 1001 29.48 8.22 -10.67
N PHE A 1002 28.46 9.07 -10.45
CA PHE A 1002 28.01 10.08 -11.42
C PHE A 1002 28.36 11.51 -10.98
N THR A 1003 29.61 11.92 -11.19
CA THR A 1003 30.12 13.22 -10.74
C THR A 1003 29.41 14.43 -11.37
N ASN A 1004 28.84 14.28 -12.58
CA ASN A 1004 28.04 15.31 -13.24
C ASN A 1004 26.76 15.66 -12.46
N ARG A 1005 26.32 14.82 -11.53
CA ARG A 1005 25.13 15.07 -10.69
C ARG A 1005 25.49 15.76 -9.36
N ASN A 1006 26.77 16.04 -9.11
CA ASN A 1006 27.23 16.59 -7.83
C ASN A 1006 27.11 18.11 -7.80
N TYR A 1007 26.46 18.67 -6.78
CA TYR A 1007 26.30 20.11 -6.61
C TYR A 1007 25.99 20.50 -5.16
N ASN A 1008 26.22 21.78 -4.84
CA ASN A 1008 25.79 22.38 -3.57
C ASN A 1008 25.29 23.81 -3.79
N LEU A 1009 23.97 23.98 -3.76
CA LEU A 1009 23.28 25.22 -4.08
C LEU A 1009 22.87 25.97 -2.81
N PHE A 1010 23.36 27.20 -2.66
CA PHE A 1010 22.83 28.19 -1.74
C PHE A 1010 21.70 28.96 -2.41
N ILE A 1011 20.51 28.96 -1.81
CA ILE A 1011 19.27 29.48 -2.37
C ILE A 1011 18.70 30.57 -1.46
N GLN A 1012 18.40 31.74 -2.03
CA GLN A 1012 17.67 32.81 -1.36
C GLN A 1012 16.41 33.14 -2.14
N GLU A 1013 15.27 33.24 -1.46
CA GLU A 1013 13.97 33.43 -2.07
C GLU A 1013 13.11 34.42 -1.27
N ILE A 1014 12.46 35.33 -1.98
CA ILE A 1014 11.51 36.29 -1.41
C ILE A 1014 10.27 36.38 -2.30
N GLU A 1015 9.11 36.15 -1.70
CA GLU A 1015 7.83 36.06 -2.39
C GLU A 1015 6.73 36.84 -1.66
N PRO A 1016 6.57 38.14 -1.93
CA PRO A 1016 5.35 38.88 -1.60
C PRO A 1016 4.17 38.44 -2.49
N THR A 1017 3.06 38.12 -1.85
CA THR A 1017 1.76 37.88 -2.48
C THR A 1017 0.71 38.83 -1.92
N PHE A 1018 0.14 39.67 -2.78
CA PHE A 1018 -0.96 40.57 -2.41
C PHE A 1018 -2.28 40.05 -2.98
N SER A 1019 -3.19 39.65 -2.10
CA SER A 1019 -4.51 39.14 -2.45
C SER A 1019 -5.63 40.13 -2.15
N ILE A 1020 -6.51 40.32 -3.12
CA ILE A 1020 -7.74 41.12 -3.04
C ILE A 1020 -8.93 40.16 -3.12
N GLN A 1021 -9.69 40.04 -2.02
CA GLN A 1021 -10.85 39.16 -1.89
C GLN A 1021 -12.09 39.97 -1.45
N PRO A 1022 -12.78 40.69 -2.36
CA PRO A 1022 -13.92 41.53 -2.01
C PRO A 1022 -15.13 40.72 -1.51
N SER A 1023 -15.21 39.44 -1.88
CA SER A 1023 -16.23 38.50 -1.40
C SER A 1023 -15.69 37.07 -1.40
N VAL A 1024 -16.46 36.10 -0.89
CA VAL A 1024 -16.12 34.67 -1.01
C VAL A 1024 -16.09 34.15 -2.46
N LYS A 1025 -16.65 34.92 -3.41
CA LYS A 1025 -16.77 34.55 -4.83
C LYS A 1025 -15.52 34.90 -5.65
N VAL A 1026 -14.73 35.89 -5.27
CA VAL A 1026 -13.60 36.36 -6.10
C VAL A 1026 -12.39 36.61 -5.23
N ARG A 1027 -11.23 36.08 -5.65
CA ARG A 1027 -9.92 36.42 -5.11
C ARG A 1027 -8.96 36.66 -6.28
N VAL A 1028 -8.31 37.81 -6.31
CA VAL A 1028 -7.20 38.11 -7.24
C VAL A 1028 -5.93 38.20 -6.41
N SER A 1029 -4.87 37.52 -6.80
CA SER A 1029 -3.57 37.56 -6.11
C SER A 1029 -2.48 37.94 -7.09
N PHE A 1030 -1.69 38.94 -6.72
CA PHE A 1030 -0.47 39.34 -7.42
C PHE A 1030 0.71 38.76 -6.66
N LEU A 1031 1.55 38.00 -7.35
CA LEU A 1031 2.73 37.34 -6.82
C LEU A 1031 3.96 37.92 -7.48
N PHE A 1032 4.98 38.22 -6.70
CA PHE A 1032 6.32 38.51 -7.21
C PHE A 1032 7.29 37.63 -6.45
N ASN A 1033 8.13 36.86 -7.14
CA ASN A 1033 9.12 35.98 -6.56
C ASN A 1033 10.50 36.34 -7.14
N PHE A 1034 11.44 36.61 -6.26
CA PHE A 1034 12.85 36.76 -6.60
C PHE A 1034 13.60 35.61 -5.94
N LYS A 1035 14.26 34.78 -6.75
CA LYS A 1035 15.01 33.59 -6.31
C LYS A 1035 16.41 33.63 -6.89
N GLU A 1036 17.41 33.51 -6.03
CA GLU A 1036 18.83 33.42 -6.40
C GLU A 1036 19.37 32.06 -5.96
N LYS A 1037 20.05 31.35 -6.87
CA LYS A 1037 20.76 30.10 -6.61
C LYS A 1037 22.23 30.28 -6.96
N THR A 1038 23.13 29.92 -6.05
CA THR A 1038 24.58 29.95 -6.29
C THR A 1038 25.16 28.58 -5.94
N ASN A 1039 25.86 27.96 -6.90
CA ASN A 1039 26.60 26.72 -6.70
C ASN A 1039 27.93 27.02 -5.99
N GLU A 1040 28.40 26.08 -5.17
CA GLU A 1040 29.68 26.22 -4.49
C GLU A 1040 30.85 26.16 -5.47
N ALA A 1041 31.92 26.92 -5.21
CA ALA A 1041 33.04 27.08 -6.15
C ALA A 1041 33.75 25.76 -6.49
N VAL A 1042 33.77 24.80 -5.55
CA VAL A 1042 34.35 23.45 -5.76
C VAL A 1042 33.57 22.66 -6.84
N TYR A 1043 32.29 22.99 -7.06
CA TYR A 1043 31.41 22.33 -8.02
C TYR A 1043 31.14 23.15 -9.29
N GLY A 1044 31.83 24.29 -9.48
CA GLY A 1044 31.73 25.12 -10.70
C GLY A 1044 31.40 26.59 -10.46
N GLY A 1045 30.73 26.92 -9.34
CA GLY A 1045 30.43 28.31 -8.98
C GLY A 1045 29.33 28.99 -9.79
N GLU A 1046 28.51 28.23 -10.53
CA GLU A 1046 27.41 28.73 -11.34
C GLU A 1046 26.38 29.51 -10.54
N LYS A 1047 25.73 30.48 -11.19
CA LYS A 1047 24.72 31.34 -10.59
C LYS A 1047 23.46 31.43 -11.47
N SER A 1048 22.30 31.29 -10.85
CA SER A 1048 20.98 31.49 -11.45
C SER A 1048 20.19 32.54 -10.68
N ILE A 1049 19.66 33.54 -11.38
CA ILE A 1049 18.72 34.52 -10.84
C ILE A 1049 17.39 34.36 -11.58
N SER A 1050 16.33 34.08 -10.85
CA SER A 1050 14.98 33.95 -11.38
C SER A 1050 14.08 35.06 -10.83
N LYS A 1051 13.42 35.80 -11.73
CA LYS A 1051 12.44 36.84 -11.41
C LYS A 1051 11.09 36.43 -11.97
N LYS A 1052 10.14 36.11 -11.10
CA LYS A 1052 8.82 35.63 -11.47
C LYS A 1052 7.74 36.63 -11.07
N GLY A 1053 6.96 37.10 -12.03
CA GLY A 1053 5.73 37.87 -11.82
C GLY A 1053 4.52 36.99 -12.12
N GLY A 1054 3.63 36.82 -11.14
CA GLY A 1054 2.46 35.95 -11.21
C GLY A 1054 1.13 36.67 -10.95
N LEU A 1055 0.08 36.23 -11.62
CA LEU A 1055 -1.30 36.66 -11.41
C LEU A 1055 -2.19 35.42 -11.22
N GLU A 1056 -2.81 35.28 -10.05
CA GLU A 1056 -3.80 34.23 -9.77
C GLU A 1056 -5.20 34.85 -9.60
N LEU A 1057 -6.15 34.44 -10.44
CA LEU A 1057 -7.58 34.70 -10.28
C LEU A 1057 -8.28 33.42 -9.81
N ARG A 1058 -8.98 33.49 -8.69
CA ARG A 1058 -9.90 32.45 -8.21
C ARG A 1058 -11.32 33.00 -8.17
N PHE A 1059 -12.22 32.36 -8.90
CA PHE A 1059 -13.62 32.72 -9.01
C PHE A 1059 -14.50 31.53 -8.58
N ASN A 1060 -15.11 31.64 -7.40
CA ASN A 1060 -16.05 30.65 -6.87
C ASN A 1060 -17.49 31.06 -7.20
N MET A 1061 -18.16 30.23 -7.98
CA MET A 1061 -19.57 30.36 -8.31
C MET A 1061 -20.38 29.48 -7.35
N ALA A 1062 -21.12 30.11 -6.44
CA ALA A 1062 -22.00 29.39 -5.50
C ALA A 1062 -22.86 28.37 -6.28
N SER A 1063 -22.86 27.12 -5.80
CA SER A 1063 -23.53 25.94 -6.39
C SER A 1063 -23.18 25.58 -7.86
N LYS A 1064 -22.26 26.30 -8.53
CA LYS A 1064 -21.92 26.09 -9.95
C LYS A 1064 -20.46 25.73 -10.22
N GLY A 1065 -19.52 25.99 -9.30
CA GLY A 1065 -18.12 25.57 -9.45
C GLY A 1065 -17.07 26.59 -8.99
N SER A 1066 -15.80 26.31 -9.24
CA SER A 1066 -14.65 27.19 -9.00
C SER A 1066 -13.73 27.21 -10.21
N LEU A 1067 -13.49 28.39 -10.74
CA LEU A 1067 -12.47 28.67 -11.75
C LEU A 1067 -11.21 29.19 -11.07
N ARG A 1068 -10.04 28.67 -11.44
CA ARG A 1068 -8.73 29.21 -11.06
C ARG A 1068 -7.92 29.41 -12.34
N ALA A 1069 -7.44 30.62 -12.56
CA ALA A 1069 -6.53 30.97 -13.63
C ALA A 1069 -5.25 31.53 -13.01
N ASN A 1070 -4.10 31.03 -13.43
CA ASN A 1070 -2.78 31.41 -12.96
C ASN A 1070 -1.90 31.70 -14.18
N PHE A 1071 -1.22 32.84 -14.19
CA PHE A 1071 -0.27 33.21 -15.23
C PHE A 1071 1.02 33.66 -14.56
N ASN A 1072 2.17 33.17 -15.03
CA ASN A 1072 3.49 33.55 -14.55
C ASN A 1072 4.39 33.92 -15.72
N TYR A 1073 5.05 35.06 -15.63
CA TYR A 1073 6.20 35.43 -16.46
C TYR A 1073 7.46 35.26 -15.62
N ILE A 1074 8.45 34.52 -16.12
CA ILE A 1074 9.65 34.11 -15.39
C ILE A 1074 10.87 34.48 -16.25
N GLU A 1075 11.67 35.42 -15.77
CA GLU A 1075 12.95 35.78 -16.38
C GLU A 1075 14.07 35.07 -15.62
N ASN A 1076 14.77 34.15 -16.28
CA ASN A 1076 15.92 33.45 -15.73
C ASN A 1076 17.20 34.06 -16.30
N THR A 1077 18.20 34.31 -15.44
CA THR A 1077 19.56 34.66 -15.86
C THR A 1077 20.51 33.65 -15.27
N PHE A 1078 21.15 32.85 -16.13
CA PHE A 1078 22.01 31.74 -15.75
C PHE A 1078 23.40 31.85 -16.36
N SER A 1079 24.44 31.59 -15.57
CA SER A 1079 25.81 31.40 -16.07
C SER A 1079 25.89 30.08 -16.83
N ALA A 1080 26.23 30.12 -18.11
CA ALA A 1080 26.36 28.92 -18.93
C ALA A 1080 27.34 27.90 -18.31
N THR A 1081 27.04 26.61 -18.44
CA THR A 1081 27.84 25.47 -17.96
C THR A 1081 27.69 24.30 -18.93
N ASP A 1082 28.69 23.44 -19.01
CA ASP A 1082 28.64 22.19 -19.79
C ASP A 1082 27.90 21.07 -19.04
N ASN A 1083 27.61 21.27 -17.74
CA ASN A 1083 26.86 20.32 -16.93
C ASN A 1083 25.34 20.49 -17.12
N VAL A 1084 24.78 19.70 -18.04
CA VAL A 1084 23.35 19.71 -18.38
C VAL A 1084 22.46 19.37 -17.19
N SER A 1085 22.84 18.40 -16.35
CA SER A 1085 22.09 18.01 -15.14
C SER A 1085 21.99 19.16 -14.14
N LEU A 1086 23.11 19.86 -13.88
CA LEU A 1086 23.13 21.04 -13.01
C LEU A 1086 22.28 22.18 -13.59
N ALA A 1087 22.40 22.45 -14.89
CA ALA A 1087 21.59 23.47 -15.56
C ALA A 1087 20.09 23.18 -15.43
N PHE A 1088 19.68 21.92 -15.62
CA PHE A 1088 18.29 21.48 -15.47
C PHE A 1088 17.75 21.72 -14.05
N GLU A 1089 18.53 21.39 -13.01
CA GLU A 1089 18.18 21.64 -11.61
C GLU A 1089 18.15 23.14 -11.24
N MET A 1090 19.14 23.92 -11.68
CA MET A 1090 19.22 25.34 -11.37
C MET A 1090 18.12 26.17 -12.06
N LEU A 1091 17.76 25.81 -13.29
CA LEU A 1091 16.71 26.46 -14.07
C LEU A 1091 15.30 25.89 -13.80
N GLU A 1092 15.17 24.85 -12.98
CA GLU A 1092 13.89 24.17 -12.70
C GLU A 1092 13.19 23.70 -13.99
N GLY A 1093 13.96 23.11 -14.92
CA GLY A 1093 13.44 22.55 -16.18
C GLY A 1093 12.96 23.60 -17.19
N LEU A 1094 13.20 24.89 -16.92
CA LEU A 1094 13.02 26.01 -17.83
C LEU A 1094 14.34 26.35 -18.56
N GLN A 1095 14.30 27.33 -19.47
CA GLN A 1095 15.50 27.81 -20.17
C GLN A 1095 16.01 29.12 -19.57
N ASN A 1096 17.24 29.49 -19.92
CA ASN A 1096 17.76 30.84 -19.67
C ASN A 1096 16.94 31.86 -20.48
N GLY A 1097 16.71 33.04 -19.90
CA GLY A 1097 15.92 34.12 -20.49
C GLY A 1097 14.43 34.09 -20.13
N ALA A 1098 13.57 34.53 -21.06
CA ALA A 1098 12.15 34.74 -20.85
C ALA A 1098 11.34 33.43 -20.97
N ASN A 1099 10.66 33.07 -19.89
CA ASN A 1099 9.76 31.92 -19.81
C ASN A 1099 8.36 32.39 -19.37
N SER A 1100 7.32 31.69 -19.81
CA SER A 1100 5.94 31.96 -19.41
C SER A 1100 5.21 30.66 -19.14
N THR A 1101 4.44 30.60 -18.05
CA THR A 1101 3.57 29.47 -17.71
C THR A 1101 2.17 29.95 -17.39
N TRP A 1102 1.15 29.23 -17.82
CA TRP A 1102 -0.23 29.51 -17.50
C TRP A 1102 -0.99 28.23 -17.19
N GLU A 1103 -1.87 28.31 -16.21
CA GLU A 1103 -2.72 27.22 -15.75
C GLU A 1103 -4.15 27.74 -15.63
N LEU A 1104 -5.10 27.03 -16.23
CA LEU A 1104 -6.53 27.27 -16.11
C LEU A 1104 -7.17 25.98 -15.61
N SER A 1105 -7.73 26.00 -14.40
CA SER A 1105 -8.46 24.88 -13.82
C SER A 1105 -9.90 25.30 -13.52
N TYR A 1106 -10.88 24.51 -13.98
CA TYR A 1106 -12.29 24.72 -13.69
C TYR A 1106 -12.87 23.45 -13.07
N GLN A 1107 -13.37 23.55 -11.85
CA GLN A 1107 -14.02 22.47 -11.14
C GLN A 1107 -15.49 22.82 -10.92
N GLN A 1108 -16.41 21.97 -11.36
CA GLN A 1108 -17.85 22.20 -11.22
C GLN A 1108 -18.52 20.94 -10.69
N ASN A 1109 -19.31 21.07 -9.61
CA ASN A 1109 -20.26 20.02 -9.26
C ASN A 1109 -21.45 20.14 -10.22
N LEU A 1110 -21.62 19.15 -11.10
CA LEU A 1110 -22.74 19.07 -12.03
C LEU A 1110 -24.03 18.62 -11.29
N SER A 1111 -23.87 17.81 -10.24
CA SER A 1111 -24.94 17.40 -9.32
C SER A 1111 -24.35 17.08 -7.94
N LYS A 1112 -25.18 16.59 -6.99
CA LYS A 1112 -24.70 16.06 -5.71
C LYS A 1112 -23.76 14.84 -5.88
N TYR A 1113 -23.89 14.14 -7.00
CA TYR A 1113 -23.22 12.87 -7.30
C TYR A 1113 -22.23 12.98 -8.46
N MET A 1114 -21.96 14.18 -8.99
CA MET A 1114 -21.10 14.33 -10.16
C MET A 1114 -20.34 15.65 -10.17
N GLN A 1115 -19.06 15.58 -10.53
CA GLN A 1115 -18.13 16.69 -10.62
C GLN A 1115 -17.33 16.63 -11.93
N LEU A 1116 -17.20 17.77 -12.59
CA LEU A 1116 -16.36 18.01 -13.75
C LEU A 1116 -15.12 18.78 -13.33
N ASN A 1117 -13.95 18.33 -13.78
CA ASN A 1117 -12.66 19.00 -13.63
C ASN A 1117 -12.08 19.22 -15.02
N LEU A 1118 -11.89 20.46 -15.41
CA LEU A 1118 -11.12 20.87 -16.59
C LEU A 1118 -9.80 21.43 -16.10
N SER A 1119 -8.70 21.06 -16.74
CA SER A 1119 -7.36 21.60 -16.51
C SER A 1119 -6.73 21.91 -17.85
N TYR A 1120 -6.09 23.05 -17.97
CA TYR A 1120 -5.32 23.43 -19.13
C TYR A 1120 -4.05 24.12 -18.65
N ASN A 1121 -2.91 23.53 -18.98
CA ASN A 1121 -1.60 24.07 -18.70
C ASN A 1121 -0.95 24.46 -20.02
N GLY A 1122 -0.19 25.54 -20.02
CA GLY A 1122 0.73 25.81 -21.10
C GLY A 1122 1.99 26.49 -20.62
N ARG A 1123 3.06 26.30 -21.39
CA ARG A 1123 4.35 26.89 -21.14
C ARG A 1123 5.04 27.28 -22.43
N LYS A 1124 5.92 28.27 -22.34
CA LYS A 1124 6.82 28.70 -23.42
C LYS A 1124 8.13 29.17 -22.82
N SER A 1125 9.25 28.72 -23.38
CA SER A 1125 10.59 29.23 -23.12
C SER A 1125 11.11 30.00 -24.35
N GLU A 1126 12.20 30.76 -24.19
CA GLU A 1126 12.69 31.74 -25.18
C GLU A 1126 13.01 31.13 -26.56
N ASN A 1127 13.39 29.85 -26.63
CA ASN A 1127 13.70 29.14 -27.87
C ASN A 1127 12.95 27.81 -28.03
N THR A 1128 11.74 27.71 -27.47
CA THR A 1128 10.89 26.50 -27.64
C THR A 1128 9.56 26.84 -28.28
N ASN A 1129 8.97 25.83 -28.91
CA ASN A 1129 7.56 25.89 -29.28
C ASN A 1129 6.69 26.06 -28.02
N PHE A 1130 5.51 26.63 -28.21
CA PHE A 1130 4.49 26.63 -27.16
C PHE A 1130 4.12 25.19 -26.84
N ILE A 1131 4.07 24.84 -25.56
CA ILE A 1131 3.61 23.54 -25.09
C ILE A 1131 2.26 23.74 -24.41
N HIS A 1132 1.29 22.93 -24.79
CA HIS A 1132 -0.08 22.98 -24.32
C HIS A 1132 -0.53 21.59 -23.88
N THR A 1133 -1.09 21.51 -22.68
CA THR A 1133 -1.62 20.27 -22.11
C THR A 1133 -3.01 20.53 -21.54
N GLY A 1134 -4.03 19.98 -22.17
CA GLY A 1134 -5.41 19.96 -21.70
C GLY A 1134 -5.75 18.66 -21.00
N GLY A 1135 -6.69 18.72 -20.07
CA GLY A 1135 -7.23 17.56 -19.37
C GLY A 1135 -8.68 17.81 -18.99
N VAL A 1136 -9.54 16.83 -19.24
CA VAL A 1136 -10.94 16.83 -18.81
C VAL A 1136 -11.14 15.58 -17.98
N GLN A 1137 -11.67 15.71 -16.77
CA GLN A 1137 -12.03 14.59 -15.91
C GLN A 1137 -13.45 14.77 -15.40
N VAL A 1138 -14.29 13.74 -15.56
CA VAL A 1138 -15.59 13.65 -14.92
C VAL A 1138 -15.48 12.62 -13.79
N ARG A 1139 -15.97 12.97 -12.60
CA ARG A 1139 -16.03 12.12 -11.42
C ARG A 1139 -17.47 12.01 -10.93
N ALA A 1140 -18.00 10.80 -10.88
CA ALA A 1140 -19.24 10.48 -10.19
C ALA A 1140 -18.94 10.00 -8.77
N PHE A 1141 -19.78 10.37 -7.80
CA PHE A 1141 -19.74 9.97 -6.40
C PHE A 1141 -20.99 9.15 -6.07
N PHE A 1142 -20.84 8.12 -5.25
CA PHE A 1142 -21.94 7.23 -4.84
C PHE A 1142 -22.39 7.54 -3.42
#